data_AF-A8XF24-F1
#
_entry.id   AF-A8XF24-F1
#
_cell.length_a   1.000
_cell.length_b   1.000
_cell.length_c   1.000
_cell.angle_alpha   90.00
_cell.angle_beta   90.00
_cell.angle_gamma   90.00
#
_symmetry.space_group_name_H-M   'P 1'
#
loop_
_entity.id
_entity.type
_entity.pdbx_description
1 polymer ?
#
loop_
_entity_poly.entity_id
_entity_poly.type
_entity_poly.pdbx_seq_one_letter_code
_entity_poly.pdbx_strand_id
1 'polypeptide(L)'
;MCVGKITSNWRSAASIILACKSSRRVLMLKRGDTAKFMPNTMVFPGGVIDKADSKLGEEFRIAAVRELFEESGVLLTKNGWQTSANNSEMTSLKADVVTDASKFQKLSESICADRLIEWTTFITPANYPRRFLTKFFLVLIDEEPAIDLCTSEMSEYSWIDPKDCVAEAYSGKYALPPPQVYELTRLSQIEDWSYCDKYGNVKKPICPQPIKTIGENMITNCFPGDHMYIDENCFQQPLRQMSADRVTVSPKLQTHRVTYFSEPTYGRIRELEPDTENYMALLASEQRIDSTIARKRLDIQEALKRPSKVKKRLRIYISHTFIEERQPERENEDASLPMWELRVEGRLLDDQSPQSAVSGQRPNPKKKFSSFFKSLVIELDKEMYGPDQHLVEWHRTPQTNETDGFQVKRAGDRPVKCRVLLLLDNHPSKFKLHPRLAKVLGIAADTRPKIIEALWQYIKTHGLQDPQERDIINCDTFLTQCFGVARMRFMEVPNKLHQLLQQIDPLEFNHVIQRPKEGQEQVSTCYDIDVEMEDPVKQYMAQFIHNPILVNDIQNLDQKCYDIIEQINELKTRRDFYARFYTEPTEFIRDWLMSQNSDLKHLNDMNGDVEAERYSAAYVKSETEEGVQRYMYQKVNQKRLELEQSLGVRSN
;
A
#
# COMPACT_ATOMS: atom_id res chain seq x y z
N MET A 1 38.73 -0.71 -11.19
CA MET A 1 39.15 -1.67 -10.14
C MET A 1 38.60 -1.22 -8.80
N CYS A 2 37.48 -1.78 -8.34
CA CYS A 2 37.00 -1.63 -6.97
C CYS A 2 36.99 -3.02 -6.35
N VAL A 3 38.09 -3.41 -5.71
CA VAL A 3 38.15 -4.62 -4.90
C VAL A 3 37.36 -4.31 -3.64
N GLY A 4 36.09 -4.74 -3.61
CA GLY A 4 35.24 -4.61 -2.42
C GLY A 4 35.91 -5.28 -1.22
N LYS A 5 35.75 -4.70 -0.02
CA LYS A 5 36.23 -5.27 1.24
C LYS A 5 35.77 -6.73 1.36
N ILE A 6 36.73 -7.66 1.39
CA ILE A 6 36.48 -9.08 1.71
C ILE A 6 36.09 -9.15 3.19
N THR A 7 34.87 -9.61 3.47
CA THR A 7 34.36 -9.76 4.86
C THR A 7 34.53 -11.21 5.30
N SER A 8 35.16 -11.45 6.45
CA SER A 8 35.42 -12.81 6.98
C SER A 8 34.30 -13.37 7.86
N ASN A 9 33.41 -12.52 8.37
CA ASN A 9 32.36 -12.91 9.32
C ASN A 9 31.01 -13.10 8.61
N TRP A 10 30.31 -14.18 8.93
CA TRP A 10 28.94 -14.46 8.49
C TRP A 10 27.97 -14.55 9.67
N ARG A 11 26.68 -14.31 9.40
CA ARG A 11 25.59 -14.53 10.36
C ARG A 11 24.96 -15.90 10.14
N SER A 12 24.61 -16.62 11.19
CA SER A 12 23.88 -17.88 11.07
C SER A 12 22.42 -17.63 10.74
N ALA A 13 21.91 -18.37 9.77
CA ALA A 13 20.54 -18.29 9.28
C ALA A 13 20.01 -19.70 9.00
N ALA A 14 18.68 -19.82 8.96
CA ALA A 14 18.00 -21.05 8.58
C ALA A 14 16.91 -20.75 7.57
N SER A 15 16.69 -21.67 6.64
CA SER A 15 15.63 -21.57 5.64
C SER A 15 14.98 -22.93 5.44
N ILE A 16 13.71 -22.93 5.10
CA ILE A 16 12.92 -24.14 4.96
C ILE A 16 12.30 -24.23 3.57
N ILE A 17 12.50 -25.37 2.94
CA ILE A 17 11.81 -25.76 1.71
C ILE A 17 10.57 -26.52 2.17
N LEU A 18 9.43 -25.83 2.18
CA LEU A 18 8.13 -26.45 2.44
C LEU A 18 7.59 -27.01 1.11
N ALA A 19 7.55 -28.34 1.00
CA ALA A 19 7.23 -29.03 -0.24
C ALA A 19 6.00 -29.93 -0.06
N CYS A 20 5.02 -29.77 -0.95
CA CYS A 20 3.79 -30.55 -0.95
C CYS A 20 3.93 -31.78 -1.85
N LYS A 21 3.78 -32.98 -1.29
CA LYS A 21 3.92 -34.25 -2.01
C LYS A 21 2.83 -34.46 -3.06
N SER A 22 1.59 -34.12 -2.73
CA SER A 22 0.43 -34.40 -3.60
C SER A 22 0.44 -33.54 -4.87
N SER A 23 0.82 -32.27 -4.75
CA SER A 23 0.89 -31.34 -5.87
C SER A 23 2.27 -31.23 -6.50
N ARG A 24 3.32 -31.75 -5.85
CA ARG A 24 4.72 -31.59 -6.26
C ARG A 24 5.16 -30.13 -6.36
N ARG A 25 4.58 -29.26 -5.52
CA ARG A 25 4.89 -27.82 -5.49
C ARG A 25 5.62 -27.44 -4.21
N VAL A 26 6.43 -26.39 -4.29
CA VAL A 26 7.12 -25.78 -3.14
C VAL A 26 6.58 -24.39 -2.87
N LEU A 27 6.56 -24.01 -1.59
CA LEU A 27 6.21 -22.65 -1.18
C LEU A 27 7.38 -21.71 -1.46
N MET A 28 7.14 -20.71 -2.29
CA MET A 28 8.07 -19.61 -2.57
C MET A 28 7.44 -18.29 -2.15
N LEU A 29 8.24 -17.41 -1.53
CA LEU A 29 7.85 -16.07 -1.10
C LEU A 29 8.63 -15.03 -1.91
N LYS A 30 7.95 -13.94 -2.30
CA LYS A 30 8.58 -12.80 -2.98
C LYS A 30 8.89 -11.72 -1.96
N ARG A 31 10.16 -11.34 -1.85
CA ARG A 31 10.60 -10.24 -0.97
C ARG A 31 10.06 -8.90 -1.44
N GLY A 32 9.64 -8.07 -0.49
CA GLY A 32 9.27 -6.68 -0.75
C GLY A 32 10.43 -5.85 -1.33
N ASP A 33 10.10 -4.72 -1.94
CA ASP A 33 11.03 -3.76 -2.54
C ASP A 33 11.96 -3.09 -1.50
N THR A 34 11.48 -2.95 -0.26
CA THR A 34 12.22 -2.38 0.88
C THR A 34 13.13 -3.37 1.61
N ALA A 35 13.20 -4.63 1.16
CA ALA A 35 14.02 -5.65 1.82
C ALA A 35 15.51 -5.27 1.84
N LYS A 36 16.14 -5.38 3.02
CA LYS A 36 17.54 -4.93 3.24
C LYS A 36 18.60 -5.79 2.52
N PHE A 37 18.21 -6.94 1.97
CA PHE A 37 19.08 -7.85 1.23
C PHE A 37 18.26 -8.54 0.13
N MET A 38 18.68 -8.36 -1.14
CA MET A 38 18.04 -8.94 -2.32
C MET A 38 16.52 -8.65 -2.40
N PRO A 39 16.11 -7.38 -2.62
CA PRO A 39 14.70 -7.03 -2.80
C PRO A 39 14.15 -7.59 -4.11
N ASN A 40 12.82 -7.81 -4.16
CA ASN A 40 12.09 -8.34 -5.32
C ASN A 40 12.54 -9.74 -5.81
N THR A 41 13.22 -10.51 -4.97
CA THR A 41 13.61 -11.89 -5.32
C THR A 41 12.66 -12.92 -4.72
N MET A 42 12.48 -14.03 -5.43
CA MET A 42 11.77 -15.21 -4.93
C MET A 42 12.71 -16.04 -4.04
N VAL A 43 12.26 -16.37 -2.84
CA VAL A 43 13.02 -17.09 -1.82
C VAL A 43 12.16 -18.12 -1.11
N PHE A 44 12.81 -19.16 -0.57
CA PHE A 44 12.18 -20.01 0.45
C PHE A 44 12.04 -19.24 1.76
N PRO A 45 11.04 -19.57 2.60
CA PRO A 45 10.92 -18.96 3.92
C PRO A 45 12.20 -19.12 4.74
N GLY A 46 12.62 -18.08 5.45
CA GLY A 46 13.84 -18.14 6.26
C GLY A 46 14.48 -16.82 6.64
N GLY A 47 15.21 -16.86 7.75
CA GLY A 47 15.83 -15.69 8.35
C GLY A 47 16.98 -16.03 9.29
N VAL A 48 17.36 -15.04 10.09
CA VAL A 48 18.54 -15.10 10.98
C VAL A 48 18.14 -15.79 12.28
N ILE A 49 19.04 -16.61 12.82
CA ILE A 49 18.81 -17.26 14.11
C ILE A 49 18.69 -16.21 15.22
N ASP A 50 17.66 -16.33 16.05
CA ASP A 50 17.48 -15.55 17.26
C ASP A 50 18.03 -16.30 18.48
N LYS A 51 18.46 -15.55 19.51
CA LYS A 51 18.95 -16.14 20.76
C LYS A 51 17.89 -17.01 21.45
N ALA A 52 16.61 -16.70 21.26
CA ALA A 52 15.49 -17.46 21.81
C ALA A 52 15.36 -18.86 21.19
N ASP A 53 15.83 -19.07 19.95
CA ASP A 53 15.70 -20.35 19.22
C ASP A 53 16.44 -21.47 19.95
N SER A 54 17.64 -21.18 20.47
CA SER A 54 18.47 -22.11 21.25
C SER A 54 17.81 -22.63 22.54
N LYS A 55 16.78 -21.94 23.05
CA LYS A 55 16.06 -22.34 24.26
C LYS A 55 14.97 -23.38 23.99
N LEU A 56 14.58 -23.56 22.73
CA LEU A 56 13.47 -24.43 22.32
C LEU A 56 13.94 -25.74 21.66
N GLY A 57 15.22 -25.86 21.33
CA GLY A 57 15.78 -27.03 20.67
C GLY A 57 17.09 -26.71 19.93
N GLU A 58 17.38 -27.48 18.87
CA GLU A 58 18.51 -27.16 17.98
C GLU A 58 18.21 -25.85 17.23
N GLU A 59 19.09 -24.87 17.40
CA GLU A 59 18.84 -23.47 17.03
C GLU A 59 18.51 -23.26 15.54
N PHE A 60 19.12 -24.04 14.62
CA PHE A 60 18.86 -23.91 13.19
C PHE A 60 17.50 -24.50 12.81
N ARG A 61 17.15 -25.66 13.36
CA ARG A 61 15.86 -26.31 13.16
C ARG A 61 14.72 -25.46 13.71
N ILE A 62 14.88 -24.93 14.93
CA ILE A 62 13.87 -24.06 15.53
C ILE A 62 13.73 -22.76 14.72
N ALA A 63 14.84 -22.12 14.34
CA ALA A 63 14.80 -20.94 13.49
C ALA A 63 14.06 -21.22 12.18
N ALA A 64 14.30 -22.36 11.52
CA ALA A 64 13.60 -22.72 10.28
C ALA A 64 12.07 -22.83 10.46
N VAL A 65 11.60 -23.44 11.56
CA VAL A 65 10.16 -23.52 11.85
C VAL A 65 9.58 -22.17 12.27
N ARG A 66 10.33 -21.38 13.04
CA ARG A 66 9.91 -20.03 13.46
C ARG A 66 9.73 -19.11 12.25
N GLU A 67 10.72 -19.04 11.38
CA GLU A 67 10.70 -18.20 10.18
C GLU A 67 9.58 -18.63 9.22
N LEU A 68 9.30 -19.94 9.11
CA LEU A 68 8.13 -20.42 8.37
C LEU A 68 6.84 -19.83 8.92
N PHE A 69 6.67 -19.86 10.25
CA PHE A 69 5.48 -19.35 10.90
C PHE A 69 5.38 -17.82 10.78
N GLU A 70 6.49 -17.10 11.02
CA GLU A 70 6.57 -15.65 10.90
C GLU A 70 6.18 -15.17 9.50
N GLU A 71 6.74 -15.80 8.45
CA GLU A 71 6.59 -15.30 7.08
C GLU A 71 5.31 -15.83 6.39
N SER A 72 4.87 -17.05 6.71
CA SER A 72 3.77 -17.74 6.01
C SER A 72 2.57 -18.13 6.88
N GLY A 73 2.70 -18.01 8.20
CA GLY A 73 1.67 -18.43 9.16
C GLY A 73 1.56 -19.94 9.35
N VAL A 74 2.38 -20.74 8.68
CA VAL A 74 2.37 -22.20 8.79
C VAL A 74 3.26 -22.66 9.95
N LEU A 75 2.68 -23.40 10.88
CA LEU A 75 3.36 -24.01 12.02
C LEU A 75 3.43 -25.53 11.84
N LEU A 76 4.63 -26.10 11.92
CA LEU A 76 4.81 -27.56 11.91
C LEU A 76 4.52 -28.14 13.30
N THR A 77 3.68 -29.17 13.34
CA THR A 77 3.29 -29.84 14.58
C THR A 77 3.51 -31.35 14.52
N LYS A 78 3.47 -32.02 15.67
CA LYS A 78 3.67 -33.48 15.76
C LYS A 78 2.69 -34.27 14.89
N ASN A 79 1.47 -33.75 14.71
CA ASN A 79 0.40 -34.41 13.97
C ASN A 79 0.21 -33.88 12.53
N GLY A 80 1.12 -33.04 12.02
CA GLY A 80 0.92 -32.41 10.72
C GLY A 80 1.43 -30.97 10.69
N TRP A 81 0.54 -30.06 10.32
CA TRP A 81 0.78 -28.63 10.32
C TRP A 81 -0.51 -27.89 10.73
N GLN A 82 -0.37 -26.65 11.16
CA GLN A 82 -1.45 -25.71 11.41
C GLN A 82 -1.15 -24.41 10.67
N THR A 83 -2.17 -23.62 10.36
CA THR A 83 -2.00 -22.31 9.70
C THR A 83 -2.76 -21.21 10.42
N SER A 84 -2.17 -20.03 10.51
CA SER A 84 -2.85 -18.85 11.07
C SER A 84 -3.88 -18.25 10.12
N ALA A 85 -3.89 -18.65 8.83
CA ALA A 85 -4.83 -18.13 7.84
C ALA A 85 -6.30 -18.41 8.18
N ASN A 86 -6.58 -19.47 8.95
CA ASN A 86 -7.92 -19.86 9.37
C ASN A 86 -8.11 -19.88 10.90
N ASN A 87 -7.19 -19.30 11.67
CA ASN A 87 -7.23 -19.27 13.13
C ASN A 87 -6.77 -17.91 13.68
N SER A 88 -7.72 -17.12 14.19
CA SER A 88 -7.49 -15.76 14.69
C SER A 88 -6.55 -15.67 15.90
N GLU A 89 -6.54 -16.70 16.76
CA GLU A 89 -5.61 -16.78 17.89
C GLU A 89 -4.17 -16.94 17.38
N MET A 90 -3.97 -17.83 16.40
CA MET A 90 -2.67 -17.99 15.76
C MET A 90 -2.24 -16.76 14.95
N THR A 91 -3.16 -16.04 14.30
CA THR A 91 -2.84 -14.77 13.64
C THR A 91 -2.28 -13.76 14.63
N SER A 92 -2.88 -13.68 15.81
CA SER A 92 -2.44 -12.77 16.88
C SER A 92 -1.06 -13.20 17.43
N LEU A 93 -0.85 -14.51 17.65
CA LEU A 93 0.44 -15.05 18.06
C LEU A 93 1.53 -14.83 17.00
N LYS A 94 1.21 -14.99 15.72
CA LYS A 94 2.13 -14.70 14.61
C LYS A 94 2.57 -13.25 14.61
N ALA A 95 1.63 -12.30 14.70
CA ALA A 95 1.96 -10.87 14.77
C ALA A 95 2.86 -10.53 15.98
N ASP A 96 2.60 -11.19 17.10
CA ASP A 96 3.43 -11.15 18.30
C ASP A 96 4.87 -11.61 18.02
N VAL A 97 5.03 -12.77 17.37
CA VAL A 97 6.32 -13.40 17.04
C VAL A 97 7.11 -12.58 16.01
N VAL A 98 6.46 -12.06 14.96
CA VAL A 98 7.07 -11.16 13.98
C VAL A 98 7.67 -9.91 14.64
N THR A 99 7.03 -9.44 15.73
CA THR A 99 7.55 -8.29 16.50
C THR A 99 8.66 -8.70 17.47
N ASP A 100 8.56 -9.90 18.06
CA ASP A 100 9.47 -10.43 19.07
C ASP A 100 9.55 -11.96 18.98
N ALA A 101 10.64 -12.45 18.39
CA ALA A 101 10.92 -13.88 18.20
C ALA A 101 10.86 -14.70 19.49
N SER A 102 11.11 -14.09 20.66
CA SER A 102 11.04 -14.80 21.94
C SER A 102 9.63 -15.28 22.30
N LYS A 103 8.59 -14.63 21.76
CA LYS A 103 7.20 -15.06 21.95
C LYS A 103 6.88 -16.38 21.26
N PHE A 104 7.74 -16.86 20.36
CA PHE A 104 7.58 -18.17 19.73
C PHE A 104 7.60 -19.30 20.76
N GLN A 105 8.21 -19.07 21.93
CA GLN A 105 8.21 -20.00 23.06
C GLN A 105 6.79 -20.34 23.56
N LYS A 106 5.79 -19.47 23.35
CA LYS A 106 4.39 -19.78 23.68
C LYS A 106 3.85 -21.00 22.93
N LEU A 107 4.45 -21.34 21.79
CA LEU A 107 4.08 -22.48 20.95
C LEU A 107 4.94 -23.73 21.21
N SER A 108 5.80 -23.73 22.25
CA SER A 108 6.80 -24.77 22.49
C SER A 108 6.27 -26.20 22.50
N GLU A 109 5.06 -26.42 23.03
CA GLU A 109 4.45 -27.75 23.10
C GLU A 109 3.97 -28.27 21.74
N SER A 110 3.67 -27.35 20.81
CA SER A 110 3.14 -27.64 19.48
C SER A 110 4.24 -27.79 18.42
N ILE A 111 5.41 -27.18 18.62
CA ILE A 111 6.51 -27.17 17.64
C ILE A 111 7.01 -28.60 17.36
N CYS A 112 7.15 -28.93 16.07
CA CYS A 112 7.81 -30.16 15.64
C CYS A 112 8.92 -29.86 14.62
N ALA A 113 10.16 -29.82 15.09
CA ALA A 113 11.34 -29.57 14.28
C ALA A 113 12.11 -30.87 13.89
N ASP A 114 11.73 -32.01 14.48
CA ASP A 114 12.35 -33.31 14.21
C ASP A 114 12.02 -33.85 12.81
N ARG A 115 10.91 -33.39 12.22
CA ARG A 115 10.50 -33.74 10.85
C ARG A 115 11.33 -33.07 9.77
N LEU A 116 12.18 -32.10 10.13
CA LEU A 116 13.02 -31.40 9.19
C LEU A 116 14.15 -32.31 8.70
N ILE A 117 14.24 -32.49 7.39
CA ILE A 117 15.35 -33.14 6.72
C ILE A 117 16.45 -32.09 6.54
N GLU A 118 17.66 -32.36 7.04
CA GLU A 118 18.81 -31.50 6.75
C GLU A 118 19.15 -31.58 5.27
N TRP A 119 19.00 -30.46 4.56
CA TRP A 119 19.03 -30.45 3.11
C TRP A 119 20.40 -30.03 2.58
N THR A 120 20.81 -28.79 2.81
CA THR A 120 22.10 -28.24 2.35
C THR A 120 22.53 -27.10 3.26
N THR A 121 23.83 -26.81 3.34
CA THR A 121 24.32 -25.58 3.97
C THR A 121 24.97 -24.69 2.93
N PHE A 122 24.57 -23.42 2.85
CA PHE A 122 25.19 -22.42 1.97
C PHE A 122 25.94 -21.36 2.77
N ILE A 123 27.04 -20.87 2.21
CA ILE A 123 27.75 -19.69 2.67
C ILE A 123 27.70 -18.64 1.57
N THR A 124 27.28 -17.42 1.91
CA THR A 124 27.30 -16.31 0.96
C THR A 124 28.74 -15.99 0.52
N PRO A 125 29.00 -15.75 -0.79
CA PRO A 125 30.33 -15.45 -1.30
C PRO A 125 30.95 -14.20 -0.67
N ALA A 126 32.28 -14.15 -0.60
CA ALA A 126 33.00 -13.10 0.13
C ALA A 126 32.94 -11.70 -0.51
N ASN A 127 32.55 -11.61 -1.78
CA ASN A 127 32.35 -10.35 -2.49
C ASN A 127 31.02 -9.65 -2.12
N TYR A 128 30.16 -10.27 -1.32
CA TYR A 128 28.94 -9.64 -0.82
C TYR A 128 29.20 -8.90 0.50
N PRO A 129 28.61 -7.70 0.71
CA PRO A 129 28.83 -6.90 1.91
C PRO A 129 28.19 -7.50 3.17
N ARG A 130 27.16 -8.34 3.00
CA ARG A 130 26.52 -9.12 4.08
C ARG A 130 26.60 -10.59 3.71
N ARG A 131 27.10 -11.40 4.64
CA ARG A 131 27.29 -12.83 4.45
C ARG A 131 26.49 -13.62 5.47
N PHE A 132 25.90 -14.71 5.01
CA PHE A 132 25.11 -15.63 5.81
C PHE A 132 25.65 -17.04 5.65
N LEU A 133 25.65 -17.81 6.74
CA LEU A 133 25.74 -19.26 6.72
C LEU A 133 24.32 -19.76 6.95
N THR A 134 23.68 -20.22 5.88
CA THR A 134 22.28 -20.63 5.88
C THR A 134 22.18 -22.14 5.81
N LYS A 135 21.61 -22.77 6.83
CA LYS A 135 21.19 -24.17 6.73
C LYS A 135 19.79 -24.24 6.12
N PHE A 136 19.67 -24.98 5.04
CA PHE A 136 18.40 -25.31 4.41
C PHE A 136 17.89 -26.62 4.98
N PHE A 137 16.60 -26.63 5.32
CA PHE A 137 15.87 -27.81 5.71
C PHE A 137 14.77 -28.08 4.70
N LEU A 138 14.48 -29.36 4.43
CA LEU A 138 13.33 -29.76 3.64
C LEU A 138 12.29 -30.39 4.57
N VAL A 139 11.03 -30.05 4.34
CA VAL A 139 9.91 -30.75 4.95
C VAL A 139 8.89 -31.10 3.88
N LEU A 140 8.41 -32.34 3.95
CA LEU A 140 7.37 -32.83 3.07
C LEU A 140 6.04 -32.84 3.81
N ILE A 141 5.04 -32.22 3.21
CA ILE A 141 3.65 -32.22 3.68
C ILE A 141 2.73 -32.79 2.60
N ASP A 142 1.55 -33.24 3.00
CA ASP A 142 0.65 -33.95 2.08
C ASP A 142 -0.32 -33.01 1.35
N GLU A 143 -0.56 -31.81 1.89
CA GLU A 143 -1.47 -30.81 1.34
C GLU A 143 -0.88 -29.40 1.47
N GLU A 144 -1.32 -28.48 0.61
CA GLU A 144 -0.87 -27.09 0.61
C GLU A 144 -1.67 -26.26 1.64
N PRO A 145 -1.05 -25.82 2.75
CA PRO A 145 -1.72 -24.94 3.69
C PRO A 145 -2.07 -23.60 3.06
N ALA A 146 -3.20 -23.04 3.51
CA ALA A 146 -3.50 -21.64 3.30
C ALA A 146 -2.41 -20.78 3.95
N ILE A 147 -1.93 -19.76 3.24
CA ILE A 147 -0.83 -18.91 3.67
C ILE A 147 -1.37 -17.60 4.21
N ASP A 148 -0.97 -17.25 5.42
CA ASP A 148 -1.11 -15.92 6.00
C ASP A 148 0.23 -15.23 5.79
N LEU A 149 0.35 -14.37 4.80
CA LEU A 149 1.63 -13.78 4.41
C LEU A 149 2.02 -12.60 5.33
N CYS A 150 3.29 -12.55 5.75
CA CYS A 150 3.84 -11.37 6.43
C CYS A 150 4.09 -10.22 5.44
N THR A 151 3.11 -9.32 5.29
CA THR A 151 3.14 -8.23 4.31
C THR A 151 4.13 -7.10 4.61
N SER A 152 4.73 -7.09 5.81
CA SER A 152 5.81 -6.15 6.14
C SER A 152 7.16 -6.54 5.54
N GLU A 153 7.36 -7.81 5.19
CA GLU A 153 8.63 -8.32 4.61
C GLU A 153 8.45 -8.87 3.19
N MET A 154 7.31 -9.53 2.93
CA MET A 154 7.01 -10.19 1.67
C MET A 154 5.88 -9.49 0.93
N SER A 155 5.95 -9.45 -0.40
CA SER A 155 4.91 -8.86 -1.24
C SER A 155 3.91 -9.89 -1.76
N GLU A 156 4.38 -11.10 -2.09
CA GLU A 156 3.59 -12.15 -2.73
C GLU A 156 4.08 -13.55 -2.26
N TYR A 157 3.25 -14.58 -2.45
CA TYR A 157 3.65 -15.98 -2.30
C TYR A 157 3.13 -16.82 -3.47
N SER A 158 3.75 -17.97 -3.71
CA SER A 158 3.31 -18.92 -4.72
C SER A 158 3.63 -20.36 -4.32
N TRP A 159 2.67 -21.25 -4.53
CA TRP A 159 2.92 -22.69 -4.62
C TRP A 159 3.21 -23.04 -6.07
N ILE A 160 4.45 -23.41 -6.37
CA ILE A 160 4.95 -23.58 -7.74
C ILE A 160 5.76 -24.86 -7.87
N ASP A 161 5.67 -25.53 -9.03
CA ASP A 161 6.58 -26.64 -9.35
C ASP A 161 8.03 -26.10 -9.44
N PRO A 162 9.03 -26.77 -8.85
CA PRO A 162 10.41 -26.29 -8.91
C PRO A 162 10.93 -26.06 -10.33
N LYS A 163 10.53 -26.89 -11.30
CA LYS A 163 10.92 -26.78 -12.72
C LYS A 163 10.34 -25.51 -13.33
N ASP A 164 9.08 -25.23 -13.07
CA ASP A 164 8.39 -24.03 -13.55
C ASP A 164 8.98 -22.77 -12.93
N CYS A 165 9.31 -22.80 -11.63
CA CYS A 165 9.93 -21.67 -10.96
C CYS A 165 11.29 -21.30 -11.58
N VAL A 166 12.11 -22.31 -11.90
CA VAL A 166 13.39 -22.10 -12.60
C VAL A 166 13.18 -21.59 -14.02
N ALA A 167 12.20 -22.12 -14.76
CA ALA A 167 11.87 -21.66 -16.10
C ALA A 167 11.37 -20.20 -16.12
N GLU A 168 10.51 -19.83 -15.17
CA GLU A 168 10.03 -18.45 -14.99
C GLU A 168 11.15 -17.48 -14.58
N ALA A 169 12.12 -17.95 -13.78
CA ALA A 169 13.30 -17.16 -13.50
C ALA A 169 14.19 -16.98 -14.74
N TYR A 170 14.32 -18.02 -15.57
CA TYR A 170 15.07 -17.98 -16.82
C TYR A 170 14.43 -17.04 -17.86
N SER A 171 13.10 -16.97 -17.92
CA SER A 171 12.39 -16.01 -18.77
C SER A 171 12.47 -14.57 -18.26
N GLY A 172 12.93 -14.36 -17.02
CA GLY A 172 13.10 -13.05 -16.39
C GLY A 172 11.89 -12.58 -15.59
N LYS A 173 10.87 -13.45 -15.38
CA LYS A 173 9.68 -13.14 -14.57
C LYS A 173 10.04 -12.95 -13.09
N TYR A 174 10.96 -13.77 -12.57
CA TYR A 174 11.46 -13.66 -11.20
C TYR A 174 12.99 -13.62 -11.15
N ALA A 175 13.51 -12.93 -10.13
CA ALA A 175 14.91 -13.07 -9.75
C ALA A 175 15.05 -14.13 -8.66
N LEU A 176 15.89 -15.14 -8.89
CA LEU A 176 16.22 -16.16 -7.90
C LEU A 176 17.68 -16.00 -7.47
N PRO A 177 17.99 -15.94 -6.17
CA PRO A 177 19.37 -15.98 -5.73
C PRO A 177 20.01 -17.37 -5.95
N PRO A 178 21.35 -17.49 -5.94
CA PRO A 178 22.02 -18.73 -6.35
C PRO A 178 21.61 -19.98 -5.56
N PRO A 179 21.45 -19.95 -4.21
CA PRO A 179 20.96 -21.12 -3.46
C PRO A 179 19.57 -21.58 -3.92
N GLN A 180 18.68 -20.66 -4.24
CA GLN A 180 17.31 -20.94 -4.65
C GLN A 180 17.29 -21.61 -6.03
N VAL A 181 18.04 -21.06 -7.00
CA VAL A 181 18.19 -21.70 -8.32
C VAL A 181 18.75 -23.11 -8.18
N TYR A 182 19.80 -23.27 -7.36
CA TYR A 182 20.45 -24.54 -7.13
C TYR A 182 19.50 -25.59 -6.55
N GLU A 183 18.80 -25.25 -5.46
CA GLU A 183 17.93 -26.20 -4.78
C GLU A 183 16.64 -26.50 -5.56
N LEU A 184 16.05 -25.52 -6.26
CA LEU A 184 14.92 -25.77 -7.15
C LEU A 184 15.32 -26.70 -8.31
N THR A 185 16.49 -26.50 -8.90
CA THR A 185 17.01 -27.38 -9.96
C THR A 185 17.22 -28.80 -9.44
N ARG A 186 17.77 -28.96 -8.22
CA ARG A 186 17.93 -30.28 -7.60
C ARG A 186 16.59 -30.96 -7.34
N LEU A 187 15.62 -30.25 -6.76
CA LEU A 187 14.29 -30.80 -6.49
C LEU A 187 13.54 -31.17 -7.77
N SER A 188 13.71 -30.40 -8.86
CA SER A 188 13.08 -30.72 -10.15
C SER A 188 13.57 -32.04 -10.77
N GLN A 189 14.75 -32.52 -10.35
CA GLN A 189 15.34 -33.77 -10.83
C GLN A 189 14.93 -35.00 -10.01
N ILE A 190 14.29 -34.82 -8.86
CA ILE A 190 13.88 -35.93 -7.99
C ILE A 190 12.48 -36.39 -8.43
N GLU A 191 12.38 -37.58 -9.02
CA GLU A 191 11.11 -38.13 -9.50
C GLU A 191 10.13 -38.47 -8.37
N ASP A 192 10.59 -39.12 -7.31
CA ASP A 192 9.77 -39.45 -6.14
C ASP A 192 10.25 -38.72 -4.89
N TRP A 193 9.46 -37.73 -4.46
CA TRP A 193 9.78 -36.91 -3.29
C TRP A 193 9.77 -37.70 -1.98
N SER A 194 9.20 -38.90 -1.95
CA SER A 194 9.27 -39.80 -0.78
C SER A 194 10.70 -40.19 -0.42
N TYR A 195 11.63 -40.09 -1.38
CA TYR A 195 13.05 -40.37 -1.18
C TYR A 195 13.92 -39.12 -1.05
N CYS A 196 13.34 -37.92 -0.90
CA CYS A 196 14.11 -36.70 -0.77
C CYS A 196 15.13 -36.78 0.38
N ASP A 197 14.82 -37.47 1.48
CA ASP A 197 15.74 -37.69 2.60
C ASP A 197 17.11 -38.26 2.18
N LYS A 198 17.16 -39.09 1.14
CA LYS A 198 18.40 -39.65 0.57
C LYS A 198 19.27 -38.63 -0.17
N TYR A 199 18.69 -37.49 -0.58
CA TYR A 199 19.38 -36.45 -1.34
C TYR A 199 19.88 -35.29 -0.45
N GLY A 200 19.61 -35.31 0.86
CA GLY A 200 20.19 -34.34 1.79
C GLY A 200 21.73 -34.43 1.83
N ASN A 201 22.42 -33.29 1.78
CA ASN A 201 23.87 -33.21 1.70
C ASN A 201 24.46 -32.64 3.01
N VAL A 202 24.74 -33.54 3.96
CA VAL A 202 24.99 -33.19 5.37
C VAL A 202 26.45 -32.84 5.68
N LYS A 203 27.39 -32.88 4.72
CA LYS A 203 28.84 -32.96 5.07
C LYS A 203 29.70 -31.72 4.84
N LYS A 204 29.40 -30.85 3.86
CA LYS A 204 30.22 -29.65 3.59
C LYS A 204 29.38 -28.46 3.14
N PRO A 205 29.60 -27.25 3.71
CA PRO A 205 28.96 -26.03 3.23
C PRO A 205 29.36 -25.71 1.78
N ILE A 206 28.37 -25.30 0.99
CA ILE A 206 28.54 -24.83 -0.39
C ILE A 206 28.71 -23.32 -0.38
N CYS A 207 29.85 -22.83 -0.88
CA CYS A 207 30.04 -21.41 -1.13
C CYS A 207 30.17 -21.19 -2.64
N PRO A 208 29.19 -20.54 -3.29
CA PRO A 208 29.32 -20.20 -4.71
C PRO A 208 30.54 -19.32 -4.95
N GLN A 209 31.28 -19.56 -6.04
CA GLN A 209 32.38 -18.68 -6.47
C GLN A 209 31.98 -17.97 -7.75
N PRO A 210 31.54 -16.69 -7.67
CA PRO A 210 31.05 -15.97 -8.83
C PRO A 210 32.21 -15.57 -9.76
N ILE A 211 31.98 -15.78 -11.06
CA ILE A 211 32.81 -15.34 -12.17
C ILE A 211 31.94 -14.43 -13.04
N LYS A 212 32.37 -13.19 -13.25
CA LYS A 212 31.77 -12.29 -14.23
C LYS A 212 32.45 -12.48 -15.58
N THR A 213 31.67 -12.79 -16.61
CA THR A 213 32.20 -12.91 -17.97
C THR A 213 32.54 -11.52 -18.51
N ILE A 214 33.73 -11.36 -19.09
CA ILE A 214 34.16 -10.09 -19.71
C ILE A 214 33.49 -9.99 -21.08
N GLY A 215 32.83 -8.86 -21.33
CA GLY A 215 32.13 -8.60 -22.60
C GLY A 215 30.71 -9.16 -22.68
N GLU A 216 30.27 -9.93 -21.67
CA GLU A 216 28.91 -10.45 -21.58
C GLU A 216 28.30 -10.09 -20.21
N ASN A 217 27.01 -9.80 -20.18
CA ASN A 217 26.26 -9.56 -18.94
C ASN A 217 25.89 -10.88 -18.23
N MET A 218 26.87 -11.77 -18.03
CA MET A 218 26.69 -13.09 -17.44
C MET A 218 27.51 -13.26 -16.17
N ILE A 219 26.89 -13.86 -15.16
CA ILE A 219 27.52 -14.31 -13.93
C ILE A 219 27.40 -15.82 -13.85
N THR A 220 28.55 -16.48 -13.74
CA THR A 220 28.66 -17.92 -13.51
C THR A 220 29.07 -18.16 -12.07
N ASN A 221 28.24 -18.87 -11.32
CA ASN A 221 28.57 -19.33 -9.97
C ASN A 221 29.08 -20.77 -10.04
N CYS A 222 30.38 -20.96 -9.79
CA CYS A 222 30.98 -22.28 -9.66
C CYS A 222 30.74 -22.85 -8.26
N PHE A 223 30.40 -24.14 -8.18
CA PHE A 223 30.20 -24.87 -6.93
C PHE A 223 31.30 -25.93 -6.73
N PRO A 224 31.48 -26.46 -5.51
CA PRO A 224 32.51 -27.49 -5.25
C PRO A 224 32.42 -28.69 -6.21
N GLY A 225 33.55 -29.13 -6.74
CA GLY A 225 33.62 -30.20 -7.75
C GLY A 225 33.55 -29.73 -9.20
N ASP A 226 33.33 -28.44 -9.44
CA ASP A 226 33.53 -27.83 -10.75
C ASP A 226 35.03 -27.61 -11.04
N HIS A 227 35.49 -27.86 -12.26
CA HIS A 227 36.89 -27.69 -12.65
C HIS A 227 37.42 -26.26 -12.53
N MET A 228 36.55 -25.25 -12.45
CA MET A 228 36.90 -23.83 -12.22
C MET A 228 36.76 -23.41 -10.75
N TYR A 229 36.33 -24.32 -9.87
CA TYR A 229 36.24 -24.08 -8.44
C TYR A 229 37.63 -24.11 -7.80
N ILE A 230 37.93 -23.12 -6.96
CA ILE A 230 39.21 -23.05 -6.23
C ILE A 230 38.98 -23.58 -4.81
N ASP A 231 39.57 -24.73 -4.48
CA ASP A 231 39.44 -25.36 -3.16
C ASP A 231 40.17 -24.60 -2.05
N GLU A 232 41.33 -24.00 -2.37
CA GLU A 232 42.09 -23.19 -1.43
C GLU A 232 41.33 -21.92 -1.05
N ASN A 233 41.18 -21.63 0.25
CA ASN A 233 40.42 -20.47 0.75
C ASN A 233 39.06 -20.30 0.06
N CYS A 234 38.37 -21.41 -0.22
CA CYS A 234 37.21 -21.45 -1.11
C CYS A 234 36.04 -20.53 -0.67
N PHE A 235 35.96 -20.21 0.62
CA PHE A 235 34.95 -19.28 1.18
C PHE A 235 35.36 -17.80 1.12
N GLN A 236 36.57 -17.48 0.66
CA GLN A 236 37.12 -16.11 0.61
C GLN A 236 37.52 -15.68 -0.80
N GLN A 237 37.14 -16.47 -1.82
CA GLN A 237 37.45 -16.14 -3.20
C GLN A 237 36.76 -14.82 -3.62
N PRO A 238 37.49 -13.88 -4.27
CA PRO A 238 36.91 -12.65 -4.77
C PRO A 238 36.05 -12.92 -6.02
N LEU A 239 35.28 -11.92 -6.45
CA LEU A 239 34.64 -11.95 -7.76
C LEU A 239 35.72 -12.02 -8.84
N ARG A 240 35.77 -13.13 -9.58
CA ARG A 240 36.71 -13.31 -10.69
C ARG A 240 36.13 -12.70 -11.97
N GLN A 241 36.99 -12.20 -12.85
CA GLN A 241 36.62 -11.72 -14.18
C GLN A 241 37.39 -12.50 -15.23
N MET A 242 36.70 -13.12 -16.18
CA MET A 242 37.29 -14.01 -17.18
C MET A 242 36.61 -13.82 -18.52
N SER A 243 37.34 -14.00 -19.62
CA SER A 243 36.80 -13.95 -20.97
C SER A 243 35.88 -15.14 -21.26
N ALA A 244 34.90 -14.96 -22.17
CA ALA A 244 33.88 -15.97 -22.46
C ALA A 244 34.46 -17.34 -22.83
N ASP A 245 35.53 -17.37 -23.63
CA ASP A 245 36.26 -18.58 -24.03
C ASP A 245 36.71 -19.42 -22.82
N ARG A 246 37.07 -18.79 -21.70
CA ARG A 246 37.54 -19.47 -20.49
C ARG A 246 36.44 -19.90 -19.54
N VAL A 247 35.22 -19.38 -19.69
CA VAL A 247 34.07 -19.69 -18.81
C VAL A 247 33.16 -20.75 -19.43
N THR A 248 33.36 -21.07 -20.71
CA THR A 248 32.63 -22.12 -21.43
C THR A 248 32.70 -23.48 -20.75
N VAL A 249 31.61 -24.25 -20.86
CA VAL A 249 31.54 -25.61 -20.34
C VAL A 249 32.37 -26.52 -21.24
N SER A 250 33.36 -27.20 -20.67
CA SER A 250 34.13 -28.20 -21.38
C SER A 250 33.51 -29.59 -21.19
N PRO A 251 33.19 -30.34 -22.27
CA PRO A 251 32.67 -31.71 -22.15
C PRO A 251 33.65 -32.69 -21.48
N LYS A 252 34.94 -32.34 -21.40
CA LYS A 252 36.00 -33.20 -20.85
C LYS A 252 36.25 -32.98 -19.36
N LEU A 253 35.69 -31.92 -18.78
CA LEU A 253 35.95 -31.51 -17.41
C LEU A 253 34.67 -31.51 -16.59
N GLN A 254 34.78 -31.93 -15.34
CA GLN A 254 33.66 -31.94 -14.42
C GLN A 254 33.09 -30.53 -14.25
N THR A 255 31.78 -30.38 -14.45
CA THR A 255 31.11 -29.08 -14.44
C THR A 255 29.99 -29.12 -13.40
N HIS A 256 30.02 -28.17 -12.48
CA HIS A 256 29.06 -27.99 -11.40
C HIS A 256 28.90 -26.49 -11.14
N ARG A 257 28.16 -25.82 -12.01
CA ARG A 257 27.99 -24.36 -12.01
C ARG A 257 26.59 -23.98 -12.47
N VAL A 258 26.14 -22.79 -12.05
CA VAL A 258 24.91 -22.15 -12.55
C VAL A 258 25.30 -20.82 -13.17
N THR A 259 24.80 -20.55 -14.37
CA THR A 259 25.07 -19.31 -15.09
C THR A 259 23.77 -18.57 -15.36
N TYR A 260 23.75 -17.27 -15.07
CA TYR A 260 22.59 -16.41 -15.30
C TYR A 260 23.03 -15.02 -15.82
N PHE A 261 22.09 -14.29 -16.40
CA PHE A 261 22.32 -12.90 -16.81
C PHE A 261 22.31 -11.98 -15.59
N SER A 262 23.31 -11.11 -15.46
CA SER A 262 23.35 -10.12 -14.37
C SER A 262 22.24 -9.08 -14.48
N GLU A 263 21.62 -8.96 -15.64
CA GLU A 263 20.46 -8.10 -15.91
C GLU A 263 19.33 -8.94 -16.53
N PRO A 264 18.04 -8.62 -16.27
CA PRO A 264 16.90 -9.29 -16.89
C PRO A 264 17.02 -9.31 -18.41
N THR A 265 16.37 -10.26 -19.09
CA THR A 265 16.41 -10.48 -20.55
C THR A 265 16.04 -9.27 -21.42
N TYR A 266 15.43 -8.23 -20.84
CA TYR A 266 15.30 -6.89 -21.43
C TYR A 266 16.66 -6.26 -21.76
N GLY A 267 17.72 -6.60 -21.02
CA GLY A 267 19.11 -6.16 -21.23
C GLY A 267 19.70 -6.58 -22.57
N ARG A 268 19.30 -7.73 -23.12
CA ARG A 268 19.75 -8.14 -24.47
C ARG A 268 19.14 -7.29 -25.59
N ILE A 269 17.95 -6.70 -25.37
CA ILE A 269 17.39 -5.71 -26.31
C ILE A 269 18.18 -4.39 -26.17
N ARG A 270 18.62 -4.02 -24.96
CA ARG A 270 19.45 -2.83 -24.70
C ARG A 270 20.79 -2.86 -25.44
N GLU A 271 21.42 -4.02 -25.57
CA GLU A 271 22.71 -4.18 -26.26
C GLU A 271 22.59 -4.04 -27.79
N LEU A 272 21.39 -4.23 -28.35
CA LEU A 272 21.15 -4.26 -29.79
C LEU A 272 20.57 -2.95 -30.34
N GLU A 273 19.80 -2.21 -29.52
CA GLU A 273 19.19 -0.93 -29.91
C GLU A 273 19.39 0.13 -28.80
N PRO A 274 20.23 1.16 -29.03
CA PRO A 274 20.57 2.17 -28.03
C PRO A 274 19.36 2.97 -27.52
N ASP A 275 18.30 3.11 -28.30
CA ASP A 275 17.08 3.82 -27.88
C ASP A 275 16.29 3.10 -26.78
N THR A 276 16.61 1.84 -26.49
CA THR A 276 16.01 1.10 -25.37
C THR A 276 16.38 1.69 -24.01
N GLU A 277 17.58 2.29 -23.89
CA GLU A 277 17.99 2.99 -22.66
C GLU A 277 17.11 4.22 -22.40
N ASN A 278 16.77 4.95 -23.46
CA ASN A 278 15.88 6.10 -23.38
C ASN A 278 14.47 5.69 -22.91
N TYR A 279 13.93 4.59 -23.45
CA TYR A 279 12.65 4.05 -23.01
C TYR A 279 12.65 3.65 -21.52
N MET A 280 13.69 2.97 -21.05
CA MET A 280 13.80 2.61 -19.64
C MET A 280 13.96 3.83 -18.72
N ALA A 281 14.67 4.87 -19.18
CA ALA A 281 14.78 6.14 -18.46
C ALA A 281 13.43 6.86 -18.37
N LEU A 282 12.61 6.79 -19.42
CA LEU A 282 11.23 7.28 -19.41
C LEU A 282 10.37 6.51 -18.40
N LEU A 283 10.44 5.18 -18.38
CA LEU A 283 9.69 4.34 -17.42
C LEU A 283 10.12 4.61 -15.96
N ALA A 284 11.42 4.79 -15.71
CA ALA A 284 11.90 5.18 -14.39
C ALA A 284 11.46 6.60 -14.00
N SER A 285 11.30 7.51 -14.96
CA SER A 285 10.80 8.86 -14.73
C SER A 285 9.29 8.86 -14.46
N GLU A 286 8.54 8.06 -15.20
CA GLU A 286 7.11 7.80 -15.00
C GLU A 286 6.84 7.29 -13.59
N GLN A 287 7.53 6.24 -13.13
CA GLN A 287 7.36 5.73 -11.75
C GLN A 287 7.61 6.80 -10.67
N ARG A 288 8.57 7.70 -10.89
CA ARG A 288 8.81 8.83 -9.96
C ARG A 288 7.68 9.85 -10.00
N ILE A 289 7.14 10.13 -11.18
CA ILE A 289 5.99 11.02 -11.36
C ILE A 289 4.77 10.41 -10.68
N ASP A 290 4.47 9.13 -10.92
CA ASP A 290 3.32 8.44 -10.35
C ASP A 290 3.36 8.37 -8.82
N SER A 291 4.51 7.99 -8.26
CA SER A 291 4.68 7.99 -6.79
C SER A 291 4.53 9.38 -6.18
N THR A 292 4.97 10.43 -6.90
CA THR A 292 4.79 11.82 -6.48
C THR A 292 3.34 12.26 -6.60
N ILE A 293 2.65 11.93 -7.69
CA ILE A 293 1.23 12.23 -7.91
C ILE A 293 0.38 11.53 -6.84
N ALA A 294 0.61 10.24 -6.59
CA ALA A 294 -0.11 9.46 -5.58
C ALA A 294 0.05 10.08 -4.19
N ARG A 295 1.30 10.43 -3.80
CA ARG A 295 1.57 11.13 -2.54
C ARG A 295 0.86 12.47 -2.48
N LYS A 296 0.96 13.30 -3.52
CA LYS A 296 0.31 14.60 -3.58
C LYS A 296 -1.21 14.49 -3.55
N ARG A 297 -1.79 13.45 -4.15
CA ARG A 297 -3.22 13.17 -4.08
C ARG A 297 -3.67 12.90 -2.65
N LEU A 298 -2.91 12.11 -1.89
CA LEU A 298 -3.15 11.88 -0.47
C LEU A 298 -2.99 13.17 0.35
N ASP A 299 -1.93 13.94 0.11
CA ASP A 299 -1.72 15.24 0.76
C ASP A 299 -2.91 16.18 0.53
N ILE A 300 -3.42 16.26 -0.71
CA ILE A 300 -4.58 17.09 -1.06
C ILE A 300 -5.86 16.54 -0.42
N GLN A 301 -6.08 15.22 -0.40
CA GLN A 301 -7.23 14.62 0.29
C GLN A 301 -7.21 14.92 1.79
N GLU A 302 -6.04 14.89 2.43
CA GLU A 302 -5.89 15.27 3.83
C GLU A 302 -6.11 16.77 4.03
N ALA A 303 -5.56 17.61 3.16
CA ALA A 303 -5.75 19.06 3.20
C ALA A 303 -7.23 19.46 3.01
N LEU A 304 -7.97 18.77 2.14
CA LEU A 304 -9.40 19.01 1.93
C LEU A 304 -10.23 18.73 3.19
N LYS A 305 -9.84 17.71 3.99
CA LYS A 305 -10.48 17.40 5.28
C LYS A 305 -10.26 18.50 6.32
N ARG A 306 -9.17 19.28 6.22
CA ARG A 306 -8.90 20.39 7.12
C ARG A 306 -9.72 21.61 6.71
N PRO A 307 -10.53 22.23 7.59
CA PRO A 307 -11.28 23.43 7.24
C PRO A 307 -10.32 24.63 7.10
N SER A 308 -9.90 24.95 5.87
CA SER A 308 -9.26 26.24 5.55
C SER A 308 -10.36 27.26 5.25
N LYS A 309 -10.34 28.35 6.00
CA LYS A 309 -11.22 29.49 5.78
C LYS A 309 -10.42 30.76 5.63
N VAL A 310 -10.88 31.61 4.72
CA VAL A 310 -10.32 32.94 4.50
C VAL A 310 -11.31 33.96 5.03
N LYS A 311 -10.80 34.95 5.79
CA LYS A 311 -11.62 36.08 6.22
C LYS A 311 -11.77 37.07 5.06
N LYS A 312 -13.00 37.50 4.79
CA LYS A 312 -13.32 38.56 3.86
C LYS A 312 -14.19 39.61 4.54
N ARG A 313 -14.11 40.85 4.07
CA ARG A 313 -14.94 41.95 4.58
C ARG A 313 -16.28 41.97 3.85
N LEU A 314 -17.37 41.84 4.60
CA LEU A 314 -18.73 42.04 4.13
C LEU A 314 -19.20 43.42 4.59
N ARG A 315 -19.57 44.27 3.62
CA ARG A 315 -20.16 45.58 3.90
C ARG A 315 -21.67 45.45 3.93
N ILE A 316 -22.28 45.86 5.03
CA ILE A 316 -23.72 45.86 5.26
C ILE A 316 -24.22 47.30 5.13
N TYR A 317 -25.28 47.50 4.36
CA TYR A 317 -25.98 48.76 4.21
C TYR A 317 -27.33 48.67 4.90
N ILE A 318 -27.61 49.59 5.82
CA ILE A 318 -28.93 49.77 6.40
C ILE A 318 -29.42 51.13 5.92
N SER A 319 -30.37 51.11 4.99
CA SER A 319 -30.89 52.30 4.35
C SER A 319 -32.39 52.41 4.50
N HIS A 320 -32.92 53.62 4.52
CA HIS A 320 -34.36 53.84 4.48
C HIS A 320 -34.73 54.95 3.51
N THR A 321 -35.89 54.79 2.90
CA THR A 321 -36.53 55.77 2.03
C THR A 321 -37.93 56.06 2.55
N PHE A 322 -38.38 57.29 2.34
CA PHE A 322 -39.73 57.71 2.70
C PHE A 322 -40.54 57.88 1.41
N ILE A 323 -41.72 57.26 1.35
CA ILE A 323 -42.63 57.37 0.23
C ILE A 323 -43.73 58.33 0.66
N GLU A 324 -43.81 59.46 -0.04
CA GLU A 324 -44.78 60.51 0.24
C GLU A 324 -46.19 60.09 -0.14
N GLU A 325 -47.16 60.71 0.52
CA GLU A 325 -48.58 60.53 0.25
C GLU A 325 -48.91 61.00 -1.18
N ARG A 326 -49.58 60.13 -1.94
CA ARG A 326 -50.04 60.44 -3.30
C ARG A 326 -51.55 60.64 -3.26
N GLN A 327 -52.01 61.84 -3.63
CA GLN A 327 -53.43 62.13 -3.81
C GLN A 327 -53.94 61.40 -5.07
N PRO A 328 -55.15 60.81 -5.04
CA PRO A 328 -55.66 60.05 -6.17
C PRO A 328 -55.93 60.96 -7.37
N GLU A 329 -55.33 60.64 -8.53
CA GLU A 329 -55.50 61.42 -9.77
C GLU A 329 -56.75 60.97 -10.57
N ARG A 330 -57.40 59.85 -10.19
CA ARG A 330 -58.60 59.28 -10.82
C ARG A 330 -59.59 58.75 -9.78
N GLU A 331 -60.89 58.79 -10.08
CA GLU A 331 -61.99 58.37 -9.17
C GLU A 331 -61.97 56.87 -8.76
N ASN A 332 -61.11 56.04 -9.36
CA ASN A 332 -60.94 54.61 -9.04
C ASN A 332 -59.60 54.29 -8.32
N GLU A 333 -58.82 55.28 -7.88
CA GLU A 333 -57.57 55.07 -7.13
C GLU A 333 -57.74 55.44 -5.64
N ASP A 334 -57.31 54.55 -4.74
CA ASP A 334 -57.32 54.79 -3.29
C ASP A 334 -56.15 55.71 -2.89
N ALA A 335 -56.39 56.61 -1.93
CA ALA A 335 -55.36 57.47 -1.36
C ALA A 335 -54.27 56.65 -0.62
N SER A 336 -52.99 56.93 -0.90
CA SER A 336 -51.87 56.20 -0.29
C SER A 336 -51.35 56.91 0.95
N LEU A 337 -51.45 56.28 2.12
CA LEU A 337 -50.88 56.77 3.38
C LEU A 337 -49.33 56.89 3.30
N PRO A 338 -48.72 57.83 4.06
CA PRO A 338 -47.27 57.97 4.11
C PRO A 338 -46.64 56.69 4.67
N MET A 339 -45.61 56.20 3.99
CA MET A 339 -44.95 54.97 4.35
C MET A 339 -43.44 55.11 4.27
N TRP A 340 -42.74 54.31 5.06
CA TRP A 340 -41.29 54.18 4.96
C TRP A 340 -40.93 52.77 4.52
N GLU A 341 -39.77 52.67 3.87
CA GLU A 341 -39.17 51.43 3.43
C GLU A 341 -37.76 51.33 4.01
N LEU A 342 -37.51 50.31 4.83
CA LEU A 342 -36.19 49.95 5.36
C LEU A 342 -35.60 48.83 4.50
N ARG A 343 -34.36 49.01 4.05
CA ARG A 343 -33.58 47.99 3.34
C ARG A 343 -32.33 47.64 4.12
N VAL A 344 -32.11 46.34 4.30
CA VAL A 344 -30.88 45.77 4.84
C VAL A 344 -30.24 44.94 3.73
N GLU A 345 -29.14 45.45 3.18
CA GLU A 345 -28.43 44.85 2.04
C GLU A 345 -26.98 44.58 2.43
N GLY A 346 -26.29 43.72 1.69
CA GLY A 346 -24.85 43.58 1.89
C GLY A 346 -24.08 43.13 0.66
N ARG A 347 -22.81 43.51 0.64
CA ARG A 347 -21.90 43.29 -0.48
C ARG A 347 -20.51 42.92 0.04
N LEU A 348 -19.95 41.85 -0.51
CA LEU A 348 -18.58 41.44 -0.24
C LEU A 348 -17.61 42.47 -0.86
N LEU A 349 -16.64 42.93 -0.07
CA LEU A 349 -15.53 43.75 -0.54
C LEU A 349 -14.42 42.80 -1.00
N ASP A 350 -14.19 42.72 -2.32
CA ASP A 350 -13.04 41.99 -2.86
C ASP A 350 -11.80 42.90 -2.83
N ASP A 351 -10.72 42.47 -2.17
CA ASP A 351 -9.41 43.16 -2.15
C ASP A 351 -8.64 43.00 -3.48
N GLN A 352 -9.22 42.38 -4.51
CA GLN A 352 -8.56 42.17 -5.80
C GLN A 352 -8.96 43.25 -6.81
N SER A 353 -7.98 44.05 -7.19
CA SER A 353 -8.02 44.90 -8.38
C SER A 353 -8.38 44.07 -9.63
N PRO A 354 -9.08 44.65 -10.63
CA PRO A 354 -9.62 43.90 -11.77
C PRO A 354 -8.58 43.38 -12.79
N GLN A 355 -7.30 43.28 -12.44
CA GLN A 355 -6.21 43.13 -13.42
C GLN A 355 -5.64 41.71 -13.59
N SER A 356 -6.16 40.72 -12.88
CA SER A 356 -5.70 39.33 -13.02
C SER A 356 -6.84 38.36 -13.38
N ALA A 357 -7.70 38.75 -14.32
CA ALA A 357 -8.56 37.81 -15.02
C ALA A 357 -7.78 37.19 -16.19
N VAL A 358 -7.21 36.01 -15.96
CA VAL A 358 -6.74 35.15 -17.06
C VAL A 358 -7.95 34.77 -17.90
N SER A 359 -7.91 35.08 -19.19
CA SER A 359 -8.99 34.85 -20.14
C SER A 359 -9.43 33.38 -20.16
N GLY A 360 -10.69 33.11 -19.77
CA GLY A 360 -11.33 31.80 -19.97
C GLY A 360 -12.05 31.19 -18.75
N GLN A 361 -11.86 31.72 -17.54
CA GLN A 361 -12.60 31.21 -16.37
C GLN A 361 -13.93 31.94 -16.17
N ARG A 362 -15.03 31.18 -16.08
CA ARG A 362 -16.34 31.71 -15.67
C ARG A 362 -16.20 32.33 -14.27
N PRO A 363 -16.73 33.54 -14.01
CA PRO A 363 -16.69 34.11 -12.68
C PRO A 363 -17.42 33.20 -11.71
N ASN A 364 -16.77 32.83 -10.60
CA ASN A 364 -17.39 32.05 -9.54
C ASN A 364 -18.69 32.74 -9.08
N PRO A 365 -19.79 32.00 -8.85
CA PRO A 365 -21.05 32.59 -8.44
C PRO A 365 -20.86 33.34 -7.12
N LYS A 366 -21.14 34.65 -7.14
CA LYS A 366 -21.06 35.50 -5.95
C LYS A 366 -22.06 34.98 -4.91
N LYS A 367 -21.56 34.65 -3.71
CA LYS A 367 -22.42 34.30 -2.58
C LYS A 367 -23.35 35.47 -2.25
N LYS A 368 -24.62 35.16 -2.02
CA LYS A 368 -25.68 36.14 -1.69
C LYS A 368 -25.55 36.66 -0.26
N PHE A 369 -26.03 37.87 0.02
CA PHE A 369 -25.97 38.47 1.37
C PHE A 369 -26.56 37.58 2.47
N SER A 370 -27.78 37.07 2.25
CA SER A 370 -28.45 36.17 3.20
C SER A 370 -27.60 34.93 3.51
N SER A 371 -26.76 34.44 2.56
CA SER A 371 -25.91 33.24 2.70
C SER A 371 -25.01 33.23 3.96
N PHE A 372 -24.69 34.41 4.50
CA PHE A 372 -23.81 34.59 5.65
C PHE A 372 -24.52 34.56 7.00
N PHE A 373 -25.86 34.56 7.04
CA PHE A 373 -26.63 34.71 8.27
C PHE A 373 -27.60 33.55 8.50
N LYS A 374 -27.71 33.13 9.76
CA LYS A 374 -28.66 32.12 10.22
C LYS A 374 -30.03 32.74 10.52
N SER A 375 -30.03 33.99 11.01
CA SER A 375 -31.25 34.74 11.26
C SER A 375 -31.03 36.25 11.22
N LEU A 376 -32.09 36.97 10.90
CA LEU A 376 -32.19 38.42 10.93
C LEU A 376 -33.45 38.79 11.73
N VAL A 377 -33.31 39.69 12.69
CA VAL A 377 -34.43 40.22 13.47
C VAL A 377 -34.38 41.74 13.41
N ILE A 378 -35.49 42.36 13.05
CA ILE A 378 -35.67 43.82 13.05
C ILE A 378 -36.69 44.15 14.14
N GLU A 379 -36.24 44.83 15.18
CA GLU A 379 -37.05 45.33 16.28
C GLU A 379 -37.29 46.83 16.09
N LEU A 380 -38.57 47.19 15.95
CA LEU A 380 -39.08 48.55 15.86
C LEU A 380 -39.61 48.99 17.23
N ASP A 381 -39.93 50.27 17.35
CA ASP A 381 -40.50 50.82 18.58
C ASP A 381 -41.85 50.15 18.94
N LYS A 382 -41.83 49.40 20.05
CA LYS A 382 -42.97 48.63 20.57
C LYS A 382 -44.15 49.52 20.95
N GLU A 383 -43.91 50.75 21.39
CA GLU A 383 -44.98 51.69 21.76
C GLU A 383 -45.73 52.20 20.53
N MET A 384 -45.06 52.25 19.36
CA MET A 384 -45.62 52.80 18.13
C MET A 384 -46.36 51.75 17.28
N TYR A 385 -45.86 50.51 17.22
CA TYR A 385 -46.38 49.45 16.35
C TYR A 385 -47.10 48.31 17.10
N GLY A 386 -47.12 48.35 18.43
CA GLY A 386 -47.77 47.33 19.26
C GLY A 386 -47.02 45.98 19.25
N PRO A 387 -47.53 44.99 20.01
CA PRO A 387 -46.81 43.74 20.28
C PRO A 387 -46.62 42.85 19.04
N ASP A 388 -47.48 42.95 18.03
CA ASP A 388 -47.46 42.01 16.91
C ASP A 388 -46.73 42.53 15.66
N GLN A 389 -46.60 43.86 15.49
CA GLN A 389 -46.02 44.45 14.27
C GLN A 389 -44.65 45.10 14.47
N HIS A 390 -44.19 45.23 15.72
CA HIS A 390 -42.88 45.79 16.03
C HIS A 390 -41.70 44.86 15.72
N LEU A 391 -41.94 43.56 15.49
CA LEU A 391 -40.88 42.58 15.27
C LEU A 391 -40.99 41.96 13.88
N VAL A 392 -39.89 41.91 13.15
CA VAL A 392 -39.77 41.18 11.88
C VAL A 392 -38.64 40.18 11.99
N GLU A 393 -38.95 38.90 11.86
CA GLU A 393 -37.99 37.80 11.99
C GLU A 393 -37.83 37.04 10.69
N TRP A 394 -36.58 36.72 10.36
CA TRP A 394 -36.21 35.82 9.29
C TRP A 394 -35.25 34.77 9.83
N HIS A 395 -35.55 33.50 9.58
CA HIS A 395 -34.70 32.37 9.95
C HIS A 395 -34.38 31.55 8.71
N ARG A 396 -33.11 31.20 8.53
CA ARG A 396 -32.71 30.27 7.49
C ARG A 396 -33.25 28.87 7.78
N THR A 397 -33.92 28.30 6.79
CA THR A 397 -34.27 26.88 6.70
C THR A 397 -33.59 26.25 5.48
N PRO A 398 -33.48 24.90 5.39
CA PRO A 398 -32.88 24.23 4.24
C PRO A 398 -33.55 24.54 2.88
N GLN A 399 -34.79 25.03 2.89
CA GLN A 399 -35.57 25.40 1.70
C GLN A 399 -35.57 26.90 1.40
N THR A 400 -34.84 27.71 2.17
CA THR A 400 -34.85 29.18 2.01
C THR A 400 -34.11 29.59 0.74
N ASN A 401 -34.74 30.42 -0.10
CA ASN A 401 -34.09 31.03 -1.25
C ASN A 401 -33.19 32.19 -0.79
N GLU A 402 -31.94 32.17 -1.20
CA GLU A 402 -30.94 33.17 -0.80
C GLU A 402 -31.12 34.49 -1.59
N THR A 403 -31.23 35.61 -0.87
CA THR A 403 -31.39 36.99 -1.39
C THR A 403 -30.20 37.90 -1.03
N ASP A 404 -30.03 39.01 -1.75
CA ASP A 404 -28.98 40.04 -1.49
C ASP A 404 -29.41 41.14 -0.51
N GLY A 405 -30.67 41.12 -0.07
CA GLY A 405 -31.19 42.08 0.89
C GLY A 405 -32.60 41.75 1.36
N PHE A 406 -33.00 42.43 2.42
CA PHE A 406 -34.31 42.34 3.05
C PHE A 406 -34.97 43.72 3.03
N GLN A 407 -36.26 43.75 2.73
CA GLN A 407 -37.03 44.98 2.63
C GLN A 407 -38.25 44.89 3.55
N VAL A 408 -38.44 45.93 4.37
CA VAL A 408 -39.59 46.04 5.27
C VAL A 408 -40.29 47.37 5.00
N LYS A 409 -41.60 47.31 4.78
CA LYS A 409 -42.46 48.47 4.53
C LYS A 409 -43.51 48.57 5.62
N ARG A 410 -43.70 49.77 6.16
CA ARG A 410 -44.76 50.09 7.13
C ARG A 410 -45.28 51.50 6.90
N ALA A 411 -46.54 51.73 7.25
CA ALA A 411 -47.11 53.07 7.29
C ALA A 411 -46.57 53.83 8.51
N GLY A 412 -46.40 55.15 8.35
CA GLY A 412 -45.98 56.04 9.43
C GLY A 412 -45.11 57.17 8.93
N ASP A 413 -45.20 58.31 9.62
CA ASP A 413 -44.52 59.56 9.29
C ASP A 413 -43.60 60.09 10.40
N ARG A 414 -43.62 59.44 11.56
CA ARG A 414 -42.82 59.79 12.73
C ARG A 414 -41.46 59.12 12.70
N PRO A 415 -40.44 59.69 13.36
CA PRO A 415 -39.15 59.03 13.54
C PRO A 415 -39.29 57.73 14.34
N VAL A 416 -38.77 56.62 13.82
CA VAL A 416 -38.83 55.29 14.46
C VAL A 416 -37.42 54.80 14.78
N LYS A 417 -37.18 54.41 16.04
CA LYS A 417 -35.95 53.71 16.41
C LYS A 417 -36.06 52.24 15.99
N CYS A 418 -35.03 51.77 15.31
CA CYS A 418 -34.96 50.43 14.77
C CYS A 418 -33.65 49.76 15.21
N ARG A 419 -33.74 48.53 15.70
CA ARG A 419 -32.60 47.68 16.06
C ARG A 419 -32.57 46.48 15.11
N VAL A 420 -31.48 46.33 14.37
CA VAL A 420 -31.28 45.20 13.45
C VAL A 420 -30.28 44.25 14.07
N LEU A 421 -30.73 43.01 14.33
CA LEU A 421 -29.94 41.93 14.91
C LEU A 421 -29.63 40.90 13.82
N LEU A 422 -28.34 40.67 13.53
CA LEU A 422 -27.90 39.70 12.53
C LEU A 422 -27.07 38.59 13.19
N LEU A 423 -27.54 37.35 13.10
CA LEU A 423 -26.82 36.18 13.60
C LEU A 423 -26.03 35.51 12.47
N LEU A 424 -24.70 35.51 12.55
CA LEU A 424 -23.82 34.89 11.55
C LEU A 424 -23.96 33.37 11.51
N ASP A 425 -23.99 32.81 10.30
CA ASP A 425 -24.01 31.37 10.05
C ASP A 425 -22.59 30.81 9.93
N ASN A 426 -21.97 30.54 11.08
CA ASN A 426 -20.62 29.99 11.14
C ASN A 426 -20.64 28.46 10.96
N HIS A 427 -19.95 27.95 9.93
CA HIS A 427 -19.75 26.51 9.70
C HIS A 427 -18.26 26.16 9.70
N PRO A 428 -17.70 25.46 10.72
CA PRO A 428 -18.39 24.88 11.86
C PRO A 428 -18.83 25.92 12.90
N SER A 429 -19.86 25.58 13.69
CA SER A 429 -20.46 26.48 14.67
C SER A 429 -19.43 26.94 15.71
N LYS A 430 -19.40 28.26 15.90
CA LYS A 430 -18.60 28.91 16.93
C LYS A 430 -19.44 29.21 18.15
N PHE A 431 -18.81 29.13 19.31
CA PHE A 431 -19.43 29.31 20.61
C PHE A 431 -18.67 30.38 21.38
N LYS A 432 -19.41 31.21 22.12
CA LYS A 432 -18.86 32.16 23.08
C LYS A 432 -18.55 31.41 24.37
N LEU A 433 -17.33 31.57 24.88
CA LEU A 433 -16.93 30.91 26.13
C LEU A 433 -17.43 31.72 27.32
N HIS A 434 -17.78 31.02 28.40
CA HIS A 434 -18.02 31.67 29.68
C HIS A 434 -16.81 32.56 30.07
N PRO A 435 -16.99 33.80 30.58
CA PRO A 435 -15.90 34.76 30.79
C PRO A 435 -14.73 34.25 31.64
N ARG A 436 -15.00 33.36 32.61
CA ARG A 436 -13.94 32.71 33.41
C ARG A 436 -13.07 31.79 32.57
N LEU A 437 -13.69 30.93 31.75
CA LEU A 437 -12.96 30.00 30.88
C LEU A 437 -12.23 30.74 29.76
N ALA A 438 -12.84 31.81 29.23
CA ALA A 438 -12.23 32.66 28.22
C ALA A 438 -10.91 33.29 28.69
N LYS A 439 -10.84 33.73 29.96
CA LYS A 439 -9.61 34.26 30.55
C LYS A 439 -8.52 33.21 30.73
N VAL A 440 -8.89 31.97 31.10
CA VAL A 440 -7.94 30.88 31.29
C VAL A 440 -7.35 30.40 29.97
N LEU A 441 -8.19 30.23 28.93
CA LEU A 441 -7.77 29.74 27.62
C LEU A 441 -7.23 30.84 26.69
N GLY A 442 -7.45 32.11 27.02
CA GLY A 442 -7.11 33.24 26.15
C GLY A 442 -7.99 33.36 24.90
N ILE A 443 -9.16 32.70 24.89
CA ILE A 443 -10.06 32.63 23.73
C ILE A 443 -11.46 33.10 24.15
N ALA A 444 -11.99 34.15 23.52
CA ALA A 444 -13.32 34.66 23.81
C ALA A 444 -14.45 33.85 23.11
N ALA A 445 -14.23 33.47 21.85
CA ALA A 445 -15.17 32.66 21.08
C ALA A 445 -14.44 31.89 19.97
N ASP A 446 -14.73 30.60 19.82
CA ASP A 446 -14.21 29.77 18.73
C ASP A 446 -15.06 28.50 18.54
N THR A 447 -14.62 27.61 17.65
CA THR A 447 -15.23 26.31 17.38
C THR A 447 -14.94 25.33 18.51
N ARG A 448 -15.86 24.41 18.78
CA ARG A 448 -15.70 23.40 19.85
C ARG A 448 -14.37 22.63 19.78
N PRO A 449 -13.90 22.15 18.60
CA PRO A 449 -12.62 21.45 18.50
C PRO A 449 -11.43 22.33 18.92
N LYS A 450 -11.37 23.59 18.48
CA LYS A 450 -10.30 24.52 18.87
C LYS A 450 -10.32 24.86 20.35
N ILE A 451 -11.50 24.97 20.95
CA ILE A 451 -11.62 25.19 22.40
C ILE A 451 -11.09 23.99 23.18
N ILE A 452 -11.39 22.76 22.74
CA ILE A 452 -10.86 21.53 23.33
C ILE A 452 -9.34 21.46 23.16
N GLU A 453 -8.83 21.81 21.97
CA GLU A 453 -7.40 21.86 21.70
C GLU A 453 -6.68 22.87 22.60
N ALA A 454 -7.23 24.08 22.77
CA ALA A 454 -6.69 25.09 23.67
C ALA A 454 -6.72 24.65 25.13
N LEU A 455 -7.80 23.99 25.57
CA LEU A 455 -7.90 23.40 26.90
C LEU A 455 -6.85 22.30 27.10
N TRP A 456 -6.64 21.45 26.09
CA TRP A 456 -5.62 20.41 26.12
C TRP A 456 -4.21 21.00 26.18
N GLN A 457 -3.94 22.05 25.41
CA GLN A 457 -2.67 22.77 25.45
C GLN A 457 -2.42 23.39 26.82
N TYR A 458 -3.46 23.95 27.45
CA TYR A 458 -3.39 24.48 28.81
C TYR A 458 -3.03 23.39 29.83
N ILE A 459 -3.74 22.25 29.80
CA ILE A 459 -3.50 21.07 30.66
C ILE A 459 -2.06 20.58 30.53
N LYS A 460 -1.57 20.43 29.30
CA LYS A 460 -0.21 19.95 29.02
C LYS A 460 0.86 20.92 29.51
N THR A 461 0.64 22.23 29.31
CA THR A 461 1.59 23.28 29.72
C THR A 461 1.72 23.37 31.23
N HIS A 462 0.63 23.14 31.97
CA HIS A 462 0.60 23.21 33.44
C HIS A 462 0.80 21.85 34.12
N GLY A 463 1.06 20.77 33.36
CA GLY A 463 1.32 19.44 33.92
C GLY A 463 0.13 18.86 34.71
N LEU A 464 -1.10 19.18 34.30
CA LEU A 464 -2.32 18.85 35.05
C LEU A 464 -2.86 17.43 34.79
N GLN A 465 -2.21 16.66 33.92
CA GLN A 465 -2.55 15.25 33.69
C GLN A 465 -1.96 14.39 34.82
N ASP A 466 -2.76 13.48 35.37
CA ASP A 466 -2.29 12.61 36.44
C ASP A 466 -1.18 11.65 35.93
N PRO A 467 -0.03 11.55 36.62
CA PRO A 467 1.09 10.73 36.18
C PRO A 467 0.82 9.22 36.30
N GLN A 468 -0.07 8.80 37.21
CA GLN A 468 -0.43 7.40 37.40
C GLN A 468 -1.62 7.02 36.52
N GLU A 469 -2.63 7.90 36.43
CA GLU A 469 -3.84 7.68 35.63
C GLU A 469 -3.97 8.71 34.50
N ARG A 470 -3.40 8.43 33.33
CA ARG A 470 -3.38 9.37 32.19
C ARG A 470 -4.76 9.79 31.66
N ASP A 471 -5.85 9.14 32.06
CA ASP A 471 -7.23 9.53 31.70
C ASP A 471 -7.82 10.61 32.64
N ILE A 472 -7.15 10.89 33.77
CA ILE A 472 -7.59 11.88 34.77
C ILE A 472 -6.83 13.19 34.61
N ILE A 473 -7.57 14.30 34.69
CA ILE A 473 -7.08 15.67 34.75
C ILE A 473 -7.29 16.19 36.18
N ASN A 474 -6.21 16.63 36.81
CA ASN A 474 -6.20 17.31 38.10
C ASN A 474 -6.38 18.81 37.85
N CYS A 475 -7.59 19.32 38.08
CA CYS A 475 -7.91 20.73 37.85
C CYS A 475 -7.14 21.60 38.85
N ASP A 476 -6.44 22.61 38.34
CA ASP A 476 -5.85 23.65 39.18
C ASP A 476 -6.92 24.59 39.74
N THR A 477 -6.50 25.65 40.44
CA THR A 477 -7.43 26.62 41.04
C THR A 477 -8.33 27.29 39.99
N PHE A 478 -7.82 27.55 38.79
CA PHE A 478 -8.56 28.25 37.73
C PHE A 478 -9.55 27.33 37.01
N LEU A 479 -9.15 26.09 36.69
CA LEU A 479 -10.05 25.10 36.11
C LEU A 479 -11.10 24.64 37.12
N THR A 480 -10.77 24.54 38.40
CA THR A 480 -11.74 24.22 39.46
C THR A 480 -12.82 25.29 39.57
N GLN A 481 -12.47 26.58 39.45
CA GLN A 481 -13.44 27.69 39.42
C GLN A 481 -14.32 27.72 38.16
N CYS A 482 -13.85 27.13 37.05
CA CYS A 482 -14.59 27.04 35.80
C CYS A 482 -15.53 25.83 35.76
N PHE A 483 -15.02 24.63 36.08
CA PHE A 483 -15.75 23.37 35.96
C PHE A 483 -16.42 22.90 37.26
N GLY A 484 -16.13 23.57 38.38
CA GLY A 484 -16.69 23.22 39.70
C GLY A 484 -16.18 21.90 40.28
N VAL A 485 -15.13 21.31 39.70
CA VAL A 485 -14.58 20.00 40.11
C VAL A 485 -13.06 20.07 40.21
N ALA A 486 -12.51 19.42 41.22
CA ALA A 486 -11.06 19.33 41.45
C ALA A 486 -10.38 18.26 40.56
N ARG A 487 -11.12 17.22 40.16
CA ARG A 487 -10.65 16.15 39.26
C ARG A 487 -11.75 15.80 38.26
N MET A 488 -11.37 15.52 37.02
CA MET A 488 -12.31 15.06 35.97
C MET A 488 -11.62 14.12 34.98
N ARG A 489 -12.39 13.21 34.37
CA ARG A 489 -11.88 12.34 33.29
C ARG A 489 -11.94 13.03 31.93
N PHE A 490 -11.06 12.63 31.01
CA PHE A 490 -11.01 13.20 29.66
C PHE A 490 -12.35 13.03 28.92
N MET A 491 -13.00 11.89 29.08
CA MET A 491 -14.34 11.59 28.51
C MET A 491 -15.44 12.54 28.99
N GLU A 492 -15.29 13.16 30.17
CA GLU A 492 -16.29 14.06 30.76
C GLU A 492 -16.13 15.51 30.28
N VAL A 493 -14.97 15.86 29.72
CA VAL A 493 -14.63 17.21 29.26
C VAL A 493 -15.64 17.76 28.25
N PRO A 494 -16.07 17.02 27.19
CA PRO A 494 -17.03 17.56 26.23
C PRO A 494 -18.37 17.95 26.85
N ASN A 495 -18.87 17.15 27.80
CA ASN A 495 -20.16 17.38 28.47
C ASN A 495 -20.08 18.56 29.44
N LYS A 496 -19.02 18.64 30.25
CA LYS A 496 -18.78 19.77 31.16
C LYS A 496 -18.52 21.07 30.39
N LEU A 497 -17.77 20.99 29.29
CA LEU A 497 -17.51 22.12 28.41
C LEU A 497 -18.81 22.64 27.79
N HIS A 498 -19.74 21.77 27.38
CA HIS A 498 -21.00 22.19 26.78
C HIS A 498 -21.80 23.17 27.67
N GLN A 499 -21.75 23.00 29.00
CA GLN A 499 -22.41 23.90 29.96
C GLN A 499 -21.77 25.31 30.04
N LEU A 500 -20.52 25.44 29.58
CA LEU A 500 -19.75 26.69 29.57
C LEU A 500 -19.69 27.35 28.18
N LEU A 501 -20.35 26.75 27.19
CA LEU A 501 -20.43 27.26 25.82
C LEU A 501 -21.80 27.91 25.60
N GLN A 502 -21.78 29.19 25.23
CA GLN A 502 -22.96 29.97 24.87
C GLN A 502 -22.99 30.21 23.36
N GLN A 503 -24.18 30.52 22.82
CA GLN A 503 -24.28 31.01 21.44
C GLN A 503 -23.57 32.37 21.33
N ILE A 504 -23.03 32.67 20.15
CA ILE A 504 -22.43 33.96 19.88
C ILE A 504 -23.52 35.03 19.84
N ASP A 505 -23.23 36.19 20.44
CA ASP A 505 -24.16 37.32 20.43
C ASP A 505 -24.40 37.78 18.98
N PRO A 506 -25.65 38.08 18.60
CA PRO A 506 -25.93 38.63 17.28
C PRO A 506 -25.27 40.00 17.13
N LEU A 507 -24.96 40.36 15.88
CA LEU A 507 -24.49 41.70 15.54
C LEU A 507 -25.66 42.67 15.68
N GLU A 508 -25.50 43.68 16.53
CA GLU A 508 -26.54 44.69 16.79
C GLU A 508 -26.21 46.01 16.09
N PHE A 509 -27.15 46.46 15.24
CA PHE A 509 -27.08 47.74 14.55
C PHE A 509 -28.25 48.61 14.94
N ASN A 510 -27.95 49.81 15.46
CA ASN A 510 -28.96 50.80 15.83
C ASN A 510 -29.15 51.80 14.68
N HIS A 511 -30.38 51.96 14.22
CA HIS A 511 -30.71 52.85 13.12
C HIS A 511 -32.00 53.64 13.42
N VAL A 512 -32.06 54.91 13.00
CA VAL A 512 -33.25 55.76 13.19
C VAL A 512 -33.84 56.07 11.83
N ILE A 513 -35.09 55.65 11.63
CA ILE A 513 -35.88 55.92 10.42
C ILE A 513 -36.50 57.30 10.60
N GLN A 514 -36.19 58.25 9.74
CA GLN A 514 -36.70 59.63 9.79
C GLN A 514 -36.78 60.23 8.37
N ARG A 515 -37.50 61.33 8.21
CA ARG A 515 -37.54 62.00 6.90
C ARG A 515 -36.13 62.49 6.51
N PRO A 516 -35.69 62.25 5.26
CA PRO A 516 -34.42 62.76 4.78
C PRO A 516 -34.37 64.30 4.83
N LYS A 517 -33.17 64.87 4.93
CA LYS A 517 -32.96 66.32 4.80
C LYS A 517 -33.01 66.71 3.31
N GLU A 518 -33.38 67.96 3.00
CA GLU A 518 -33.52 68.47 1.62
C GLU A 518 -32.33 68.05 0.73
N GLY A 519 -32.62 67.34 -0.37
CA GLY A 519 -31.63 66.87 -1.35
C GLY A 519 -31.15 65.42 -1.22
N GLN A 520 -31.59 64.66 -0.21
CA GLN A 520 -31.29 63.22 -0.07
C GLN A 520 -32.54 62.36 -0.29
N GLU A 521 -32.54 61.48 -1.29
CA GLU A 521 -33.65 60.53 -1.51
C GLU A 521 -33.60 59.35 -0.52
N GLN A 522 -32.42 59.02 0.00
CA GLN A 522 -32.19 57.87 0.88
C GLN A 522 -31.16 58.21 1.95
N VAL A 523 -31.42 57.76 3.19
CA VAL A 523 -30.45 57.81 4.29
C VAL A 523 -29.91 56.41 4.52
N SER A 524 -28.60 56.22 4.29
CA SER A 524 -27.92 54.92 4.36
C SER A 524 -26.75 54.95 5.35
N THR A 525 -26.66 53.94 6.21
CA THR A 525 -25.52 53.68 7.09
C THR A 525 -24.80 52.41 6.64
N CYS A 526 -23.47 52.39 6.76
CA CYS A 526 -22.66 51.25 6.34
C CYS A 526 -21.82 50.69 7.49
N TYR A 527 -21.73 49.37 7.56
CA TYR A 527 -20.97 48.63 8.56
C TYR A 527 -20.12 47.56 7.89
N ASP A 528 -18.85 47.47 8.25
CA ASP A 528 -17.93 46.44 7.72
C ASP A 528 -17.73 45.35 8.78
N ILE A 529 -17.98 44.09 8.38
CA ILE A 529 -17.78 42.93 9.25
C ILE A 529 -16.90 41.88 8.57
N ASP A 530 -16.16 41.11 9.36
CA ASP A 530 -15.36 39.99 8.86
C ASP A 530 -16.23 38.72 8.80
N VAL A 531 -16.36 38.15 7.61
CA VAL A 531 -17.01 36.86 7.38
C VAL A 531 -15.99 35.80 6.94
N GLU A 532 -16.15 34.58 7.43
CA GLU A 532 -15.29 33.47 7.03
C GLU A 532 -15.89 32.72 5.84
N MET A 533 -15.11 32.58 4.77
CA MET A 533 -15.49 31.83 3.58
C MET A 533 -14.57 30.63 3.38
N GLU A 534 -15.08 29.57 2.75
CA GLU A 534 -14.25 28.49 2.26
C GLU A 534 -13.27 29.02 1.22
N ASP A 535 -12.03 28.52 1.29
CA ASP A 535 -10.99 28.86 0.34
C ASP A 535 -11.36 28.38 -1.07
N PRO A 536 -11.43 29.27 -2.09
CA PRO A 536 -11.69 28.88 -3.48
C PRO A 536 -10.73 27.79 -3.99
N VAL A 537 -9.50 27.73 -3.46
CA VAL A 537 -8.50 26.71 -3.80
C VAL A 537 -9.01 25.29 -3.52
N LYS A 538 -9.87 25.11 -2.51
CA LYS A 538 -10.47 23.79 -2.21
C LYS A 538 -11.31 23.24 -3.35
N GLN A 539 -12.01 24.10 -4.08
CA GLN A 539 -12.82 23.65 -5.22
C GLN A 539 -11.92 23.13 -6.35
N TYR A 540 -10.82 23.83 -6.64
CA TYR A 540 -9.82 23.38 -7.61
C TYR A 540 -9.13 22.08 -7.15
N MET A 541 -8.78 21.96 -5.87
CA MET A 541 -8.20 20.74 -5.28
C MET A 541 -9.16 19.54 -5.38
N ALA A 542 -10.45 19.74 -5.11
CA ALA A 542 -11.46 18.69 -5.24
C ALA A 542 -11.63 18.27 -6.71
N GLN A 543 -11.69 19.23 -7.64
CA GLN A 543 -11.75 18.94 -9.07
C GLN A 543 -10.53 18.15 -9.56
N PHE A 544 -9.33 18.46 -9.08
CA PHE A 544 -8.10 17.74 -9.42
C PHE A 544 -8.16 16.25 -9.02
N ILE A 545 -8.70 15.92 -7.85
CA ILE A 545 -8.81 14.53 -7.37
C ILE A 545 -9.80 13.71 -8.19
N HIS A 546 -10.85 14.35 -8.70
CA HIS A 546 -11.98 13.70 -9.34
C HIS A 546 -11.92 13.67 -10.86
N ASN A 547 -10.87 14.21 -11.50
CA ASN A 547 -10.77 14.22 -12.96
C ASN A 547 -10.51 12.79 -13.51
N PRO A 548 -11.52 12.10 -14.08
CA PRO A 548 -11.37 10.72 -14.52
C PRO A 548 -10.89 10.61 -15.97
N ILE A 549 -10.84 11.72 -16.71
CA ILE A 549 -10.67 11.74 -18.16
C ILE A 549 -9.29 11.20 -18.56
N LEU A 550 -8.26 11.47 -17.77
CA LEU A 550 -6.88 11.06 -18.08
C LEU A 550 -6.61 9.57 -17.80
N VAL A 551 -7.42 8.92 -16.96
CA VAL A 551 -7.17 7.52 -16.55
C VAL A 551 -7.45 6.56 -17.70
N ASN A 552 -8.54 6.79 -18.45
CA ASN A 552 -8.90 5.92 -19.57
C ASN A 552 -7.91 6.03 -20.74
N ASP A 553 -7.40 7.25 -21.00
CA ASP A 553 -6.41 7.46 -22.06
C ASP A 553 -5.06 6.79 -21.72
N ILE A 554 -4.63 6.86 -20.46
CA ILE A 554 -3.43 6.16 -19.97
C ILE A 554 -3.60 4.64 -20.14
N GLN A 555 -4.73 4.08 -19.70
CA GLN A 555 -5.00 2.63 -19.85
C GLN A 555 -4.93 2.16 -21.32
N ASN A 556 -5.46 2.96 -22.25
CA ASN A 556 -5.38 2.66 -23.68
C ASN A 556 -3.95 2.74 -24.22
N LEU A 557 -3.11 3.64 -23.70
CA LEU A 557 -1.70 3.73 -24.06
C LEU A 557 -0.89 2.57 -23.47
N ASP A 558 -1.15 2.18 -22.23
CA ASP A 558 -0.52 1.04 -21.58
C ASP A 558 -0.79 -0.27 -22.34
N GLN A 559 -2.04 -0.48 -22.77
CA GLN A 559 -2.38 -1.65 -23.59
C GLN A 559 -1.59 -1.66 -24.91
N LYS A 560 -1.48 -0.50 -25.59
CA LYS A 560 -0.67 -0.41 -26.81
C LYS A 560 0.81 -0.67 -26.55
N CYS A 561 1.36 -0.17 -25.43
CA CYS A 561 2.73 -0.45 -25.03
C CYS A 561 2.93 -1.96 -24.81
N TYR A 562 2.00 -2.63 -24.15
CA TYR A 562 2.03 -4.08 -23.95
C TYR A 562 2.05 -4.84 -25.28
N ASP A 563 1.11 -4.53 -26.19
CA ASP A 563 0.99 -5.20 -27.48
C ASP A 563 2.28 -5.03 -28.33
N ILE A 564 2.91 -3.85 -28.27
CA ILE A 564 4.18 -3.58 -28.97
C ILE A 564 5.33 -4.38 -28.33
N ILE A 565 5.40 -4.46 -27.01
CA ILE A 565 6.42 -5.23 -26.30
C ILE A 565 6.30 -6.73 -26.63
N GLU A 566 5.08 -7.25 -26.71
CA GLU A 566 4.83 -8.63 -27.13
C GLU A 566 5.34 -8.88 -28.56
N GLN A 567 5.03 -7.99 -29.50
CA GLN A 567 5.54 -8.07 -30.88
C GLN A 567 7.07 -8.00 -30.92
N ILE A 568 7.70 -7.14 -30.12
CA ILE A 568 9.16 -7.05 -30.02
C ILE A 568 9.75 -8.38 -29.52
N ASN A 569 9.12 -9.02 -28.54
CA ASN A 569 9.58 -10.31 -28.02
C ASN A 569 9.44 -11.44 -29.04
N GLU A 570 8.35 -11.47 -29.80
CA GLU A 570 8.15 -12.43 -30.90
C GLU A 570 9.24 -12.25 -31.97
N LEU A 571 9.45 -11.00 -32.41
CA LEU A 571 10.46 -10.66 -33.42
C LEU A 571 11.88 -10.98 -32.94
N LYS A 572 12.18 -10.74 -31.66
CA LYS A 572 13.45 -11.11 -31.04
C LYS A 572 13.65 -12.62 -31.06
N THR A 573 12.67 -13.39 -30.62
CA THR A 573 12.74 -14.87 -30.60
C THR A 573 13.00 -15.41 -32.00
N ARG A 574 12.28 -14.88 -32.99
CA ARG A 574 12.45 -15.23 -34.40
C ARG A 574 13.84 -14.86 -34.92
N ARG A 575 14.34 -13.68 -34.57
CA ARG A 575 15.70 -13.25 -34.93
C ARG A 575 16.75 -14.17 -34.30
N ASP A 576 16.67 -14.43 -32.99
CA ASP A 576 17.63 -15.25 -32.26
C ASP A 576 17.65 -16.69 -32.82
N PHE A 577 16.49 -17.21 -33.22
CA PHE A 577 16.37 -18.48 -33.93
C PHE A 577 17.18 -18.48 -35.25
N TYR A 578 16.97 -17.50 -36.11
CA TYR A 578 17.70 -17.40 -37.38
C TYR A 578 19.20 -17.10 -37.17
N ALA A 579 19.54 -16.31 -36.16
CA ALA A 579 20.93 -16.01 -35.82
C ALA A 579 21.69 -17.28 -35.41
N ARG A 580 21.10 -18.13 -34.55
CA ARG A 580 21.68 -19.42 -34.17
C ARG A 580 21.84 -20.37 -35.35
N PHE A 581 20.84 -20.42 -36.24
CA PHE A 581 20.94 -21.21 -37.48
C PHE A 581 22.09 -20.71 -38.37
N TYR A 582 22.26 -19.40 -38.49
CA TYR A 582 23.32 -18.80 -39.30
C TYR A 582 24.72 -19.05 -38.73
N THR A 583 24.90 -18.95 -37.41
CA THR A 583 26.21 -19.11 -36.78
C THR A 583 26.67 -20.56 -36.72
N GLU A 584 25.79 -21.50 -36.38
CA GLU A 584 26.13 -22.92 -36.15
C GLU A 584 25.04 -23.84 -36.71
N PRO A 585 24.88 -23.94 -38.04
CA PRO A 585 23.73 -24.59 -38.67
C PRO A 585 23.62 -26.09 -38.33
N THR A 586 24.75 -26.79 -38.22
CA THR A 586 24.75 -28.25 -38.01
C THR A 586 24.33 -28.62 -36.59
N GLU A 587 24.87 -27.94 -35.58
CA GLU A 587 24.46 -28.15 -34.18
C GLU A 587 23.03 -27.67 -33.98
N PHE A 588 22.66 -26.53 -34.54
CA PHE A 588 21.30 -26.02 -34.48
C PHE A 588 20.27 -27.01 -35.03
N ILE A 589 20.50 -27.59 -36.22
CA ILE A 589 19.56 -28.55 -36.82
C ILE A 589 19.44 -29.79 -35.93
N ARG A 590 20.56 -30.30 -35.39
CA ARG A 590 20.55 -31.46 -34.48
C ARG A 590 19.73 -31.16 -33.24
N ASP A 591 19.99 -30.03 -32.58
CA ASP A 591 19.29 -29.62 -31.36
C ASP A 591 17.81 -29.33 -31.64
N TRP A 592 17.50 -28.74 -32.80
CA TRP A 592 16.14 -28.50 -33.24
C TRP A 592 15.38 -29.80 -33.48
N LEU A 593 15.97 -30.79 -34.16
CA LEU A 593 15.36 -32.11 -34.35
C LEU A 593 15.13 -32.83 -33.03
N MET A 594 16.07 -32.76 -32.08
CA MET A 594 15.90 -33.33 -30.74
C MET A 594 14.77 -32.63 -29.98
N SER A 595 14.71 -31.30 -30.02
CA SER A 595 13.63 -30.51 -29.40
C SER A 595 12.28 -30.88 -29.99
N GLN A 596 12.12 -30.85 -31.31
CA GLN A 596 10.85 -31.15 -31.98
C GLN A 596 10.40 -32.60 -31.76
N ASN A 597 11.34 -33.56 -31.72
CA ASN A 597 11.02 -34.94 -31.38
C ASN A 597 10.53 -35.06 -29.93
N SER A 598 11.18 -34.35 -28.99
CA SER A 598 10.74 -34.30 -27.59
C SER A 598 9.36 -33.67 -27.46
N ASP A 599 9.12 -32.54 -28.11
CA ASP A 599 7.83 -31.83 -28.10
C ASP A 599 6.72 -32.72 -28.67
N LEU A 600 7.00 -33.45 -29.77
CA LEU A 600 6.06 -34.37 -30.39
C LEU A 600 5.77 -35.60 -29.52
N LYS A 601 6.78 -36.13 -28.82
CA LYS A 601 6.60 -37.21 -27.84
C LYS A 601 5.70 -36.76 -26.69
N HIS A 602 5.90 -35.54 -26.20
CA HIS A 602 5.06 -34.94 -25.16
C HIS A 602 3.62 -34.70 -25.62
N LEU A 603 3.40 -34.22 -26.85
CA LEU A 603 2.05 -34.00 -27.39
C LEU A 603 1.26 -35.29 -27.61
N ASN A 604 1.94 -36.41 -27.85
CA ASN A 604 1.33 -37.71 -28.15
C ASN A 604 1.42 -38.71 -26.99
N ASP A 605 1.85 -38.29 -25.80
CA ASP A 605 2.10 -39.15 -24.64
C ASP A 605 2.96 -40.40 -24.97
N MET A 606 3.88 -40.26 -25.94
CA MET A 606 4.76 -41.35 -26.33
C MET A 606 5.93 -41.45 -25.36
N ASN A 607 5.91 -42.48 -24.53
CA ASN A 607 6.98 -42.77 -23.58
C ASN A 607 8.03 -43.70 -24.20
N GLY A 608 9.30 -43.44 -23.88
CA GLY A 608 10.43 -44.26 -24.31
C GLY A 608 11.14 -43.76 -25.57
N ASP A 609 12.33 -44.28 -25.78
CA ASP A 609 13.09 -44.05 -27.00
C ASP A 609 13.25 -45.37 -27.74
N VAL A 610 12.30 -45.64 -28.65
CA VAL A 610 12.21 -46.88 -29.43
C VAL A 610 13.53 -47.20 -30.13
N GLU A 611 14.26 -46.18 -30.56
CA GLU A 611 15.54 -46.39 -31.24
C GLU A 611 16.64 -46.77 -30.23
N ALA A 612 16.69 -46.14 -29.06
CA ALA A 612 17.61 -46.55 -27.99
C ALA A 612 17.31 -47.97 -27.50
N GLU A 613 16.03 -48.35 -27.38
CA GLU A 613 15.57 -49.69 -26.97
C GLU A 613 15.96 -50.81 -27.95
N ARG A 614 16.36 -50.49 -29.18
CA ARG A 614 16.88 -51.47 -30.15
C ARG A 614 18.33 -51.86 -29.91
N TYR A 615 19.11 -51.00 -29.25
CA TYR A 615 20.52 -51.25 -29.02
C TYR A 615 20.74 -52.02 -27.72
N SER A 616 21.65 -53.00 -27.74
CA SER A 616 21.99 -53.81 -26.57
C SER A 616 22.46 -52.97 -25.37
N ALA A 617 23.07 -51.81 -25.64
CA ALA A 617 23.52 -50.85 -24.63
C ALA A 617 22.40 -50.36 -23.70
N ALA A 618 21.15 -50.32 -24.15
CA ALA A 618 20.02 -49.91 -23.31
C ALA A 618 19.71 -50.91 -22.18
N TYR A 619 20.15 -52.17 -22.31
CA TYR A 619 19.87 -53.27 -21.38
C TYR A 619 21.06 -53.63 -20.47
N VAL A 620 22.12 -52.82 -20.46
CA VAL A 620 23.30 -53.01 -19.59
C VAL A 620 23.16 -52.24 -18.27
N LYS A 621 22.00 -51.65 -17.99
CA LYS A 621 21.74 -50.85 -16.80
C LYS A 621 21.44 -51.74 -15.59
N SER A 622 21.78 -51.29 -14.39
CA SER A 622 21.44 -51.99 -13.14
C SER A 622 19.92 -52.18 -12.96
N GLU A 623 19.13 -51.27 -13.51
CA GLU A 623 17.66 -51.31 -13.54
C GLU A 623 17.12 -52.49 -14.35
N THR A 624 17.88 -52.99 -15.34
CA THR A 624 17.49 -54.12 -16.16
C THR A 624 17.43 -55.42 -15.35
N GLU A 625 18.35 -55.62 -14.40
CA GLU A 625 18.34 -56.80 -13.52
C GLU A 625 17.10 -56.82 -12.62
N GLU A 626 16.79 -55.68 -11.99
CA GLU A 626 15.56 -55.52 -11.19
C GLU A 626 14.30 -55.70 -12.06
N GLY A 627 14.29 -55.14 -13.26
CA GLY A 627 13.21 -55.30 -14.23
C GLY A 627 12.95 -56.77 -14.60
N VAL A 628 14.01 -57.55 -14.83
CA VAL A 628 13.93 -58.99 -15.10
C VAL A 628 13.38 -59.76 -13.89
N GLN A 629 13.82 -59.42 -12.67
CA GLN A 629 13.30 -60.06 -11.46
C GLN A 629 11.79 -59.79 -11.27
N ARG A 630 11.34 -58.55 -11.46
CA ARG A 630 9.92 -58.17 -11.40
C ARG A 630 9.11 -58.89 -12.48
N TYR A 631 9.63 -58.94 -13.71
CA TYR A 631 9.02 -59.66 -14.82
C TYR A 631 8.88 -61.15 -14.51
N MET A 632 9.95 -61.80 -14.04
CA MET A 632 9.94 -63.22 -13.71
C MET A 632 8.96 -63.53 -12.58
N TYR A 633 8.91 -62.71 -11.52
CA TYR A 633 7.94 -62.87 -10.43
C TYR A 633 6.49 -62.79 -10.94
N GLN A 634 6.17 -61.78 -11.77
CA GLN A 634 4.84 -61.66 -12.39
C GLN A 634 4.53 -62.85 -13.30
N LYS A 635 5.49 -63.28 -14.12
CA LYS A 635 5.29 -64.38 -15.07
C LYS A 635 5.08 -65.72 -14.37
N VAL A 636 5.81 -65.97 -13.29
CA VAL A 636 5.63 -67.15 -12.42
C VAL A 636 4.25 -67.12 -11.78
N ASN A 637 3.82 -66.00 -11.22
CA ASN A 637 2.48 -65.87 -10.63
C ASN A 637 1.37 -66.04 -11.68
N GLN A 638 1.54 -65.49 -12.89
CA GLN A 638 0.61 -65.70 -14.00
C GLN A 638 0.50 -67.19 -14.36
N LYS A 639 1.64 -67.87 -14.52
CA LYS A 639 1.66 -69.31 -14.84
C LYS A 639 1.09 -70.16 -13.72
N ARG A 640 1.33 -69.79 -12.47
CA ARG A 640 0.73 -70.43 -11.30
C ARG A 640 -0.80 -70.28 -11.31
N LEU A 641 -1.32 -69.09 -11.59
CA LEU A 641 -2.76 -68.84 -11.73
C LEU A 641 -3.39 -69.67 -12.86
N GLU A 642 -2.73 -69.76 -14.01
CA GLU A 642 -3.16 -70.63 -15.14
C GLU A 642 -3.18 -72.12 -14.74
N LEU A 643 -2.19 -72.57 -13.96
CA LEU A 643 -2.11 -73.92 -13.40
C LEU A 643 -3.19 -74.18 -12.33
N GLU A 644 -3.43 -73.25 -11.42
CA GLU A 644 -4.47 -73.37 -10.38
C GLU A 644 -5.87 -73.39 -11.00
N GLN A 645 -6.11 -72.59 -12.06
CA GLN A 645 -7.35 -72.62 -12.85
C GLN A 645 -7.53 -73.96 -13.59
N SER A 646 -6.48 -74.48 -14.22
CA SER A 646 -6.56 -75.76 -14.97
C SER A 646 -6.68 -76.99 -14.07
N LEU A 647 -6.14 -76.94 -12.85
CA LEU A 647 -6.20 -78.02 -11.86
C LEU A 647 -7.45 -77.97 -10.96
N GLY A 648 -8.31 -76.96 -11.10
CA GLY A 648 -9.57 -76.83 -10.36
C GLY A 648 -9.38 -76.56 -8.86
N VAL A 649 -8.20 -76.12 -8.44
CA VAL A 649 -7.90 -75.81 -7.04
C VAL A 649 -8.38 -74.39 -6.77
N ARG A 650 -9.49 -74.23 -6.03
CA ARG A 650 -9.90 -72.92 -5.52
C ARG A 650 -8.94 -72.49 -4.41
N SER A 651 -8.38 -71.31 -4.57
CA SER A 651 -7.56 -70.63 -3.57
C SER A 651 -8.38 -70.41 -2.28
N ASN A 652 -7.91 -70.94 -1.15
CA ASN A 652 -8.39 -70.56 0.18
C ASN A 652 -7.79 -69.21 0.60
#